data_AF-A0A970GVJ3-F1
#
_entry.id   AF-A0A970GVJ3-F1
#
_cell.length_a   1.000
_cell.length_b   1.000
_cell.length_c   1.000
_cell.angle_alpha   90.00
_cell.angle_beta   90.00
_cell.angle_gamma   90.00
#
_symmetry.space_group_name_H-M   'P 1'
#
loop_
_entity.id
_entity.type
_entity.pdbx_description
1 polymer ?
#
loop_
_entity_poly.entity_id
_entity_poly.type
_entity_poly.pdbx_seq_one_letter_code
_entity_poly.pdbx_strand_id
1 'polypeptide(L)'
;MHDTCNTSRTGVILAFSLLFAALAPMSVQAAPQPFVLASGGRAQAVIVAHGGDTNGIGYAAQQLAKNLGRLSGATFMVADKPVAGYRTIHVGAPYKATKRQETCVRVKDANTLEVTGDGAIGTAYAAVDLAETLGAVFCAHDYTYAPRQSELSLPGDYAKIDAPCMTWREAGCEVQFQGHFDHAMNLRIVPSRGDRRWKWFDPTRGENIGQTVCTHYVPRKKFAETHPDWYAYVAATRKRNFHWVCVSNEGMLNQLYSEIDAELAKDPTIREISVGIDDAYTYCECDKCLALAQHYADPDGSTHPALQCVVLANKVGDHFAARYPHVRFNFLGYLGFGDSLPITGELKFSPNVGAGVAELWRNHGLPADCNERSDIFFGRLARMSSAKHGLYVWDYLANFSDFCIPFPNHRIFGQTAKFYKESGVQGVFCQTQFSTSIGDMAALNLWLFAKLLWNPDLDVDELTATYVNAAYGRGAKGIQEYLGLLEHARLRQRWTWLGCYVADTSHYLTGDDCVKMLRALDNAWNAGRGGPEAVMLRRARIAGYDMALQRYNDMIEPAQRLRYKLMPREEMLYRWKSLVEGETSRGAYGELGEGRMLGTFENIFRHSFESPAEPTVYPRRSSVIVAPAARLTGGKRMTRGKDPDGTEYCRFQVKLGGETESVWMNPDFAEIGYSIEDDDAGWWYVFATVRTAASVDVDPAVSYMGIYQPWYVNDYKAAGGQEIANQAIQGRKGDTAWKTICVGKRRLYKGSRIWVMPGILHPSDWCDVREVRLVDPVLIENGAAAPKDAKAKARAVVVACDKFAKDRNVRIETDNIDNFKYARLAGFDTNAPVHSISWSVPADLAGEWELLLDLRSGASIPLDQEAAVAYVTDDATCTECGALQRDNLRHVTGSRGDESWQIVGLGRVNLETGMRVVLEPGADTNSLPRFTDLRRIVLLDPDYAGKTQPALPAPPAAK
;
A
#
# COMPACT_ATOMS: atom_id res chain seq x y z
N MET A 1 -16.53 -47.73 -0.43
CA MET A 1 -16.54 -48.58 -1.64
C MET A 1 -15.08 -48.77 -2.03
N HIS A 2 -14.39 -49.79 -1.50
CA HIS A 2 -14.18 -51.13 -2.10
C HIS A 2 -13.61 -51.00 -3.52
N ASP A 3 -12.37 -51.42 -3.86
CA ASP A 3 -11.54 -52.57 -3.45
C ASP A 3 -10.03 -52.28 -3.71
N THR A 4 -9.08 -52.58 -2.81
CA THR A 4 -8.25 -53.81 -2.64
C THR A 4 -7.56 -54.31 -3.94
N CYS A 5 -6.29 -54.77 -4.04
CA CYS A 5 -5.35 -55.36 -3.08
C CYS A 5 -3.92 -55.52 -3.69
N ASN A 6 -2.88 -55.44 -2.83
CA ASN A 6 -1.65 -56.28 -2.74
C ASN A 6 -0.56 -56.32 -3.84
N THR A 7 0.68 -55.84 -3.55
CA THR A 7 1.91 -56.55 -3.04
C THR A 7 2.59 -57.47 -4.09
N SER A 8 3.91 -57.71 -4.18
CA SER A 8 5.18 -57.14 -3.73
C SER A 8 6.32 -57.93 -4.43
N ARG A 9 7.55 -57.39 -4.43
CA ARG A 9 8.88 -58.09 -4.40
C ARG A 9 9.56 -58.64 -5.68
N THR A 10 10.70 -57.98 -5.98
CA THR A 10 12.07 -58.48 -6.27
C THR A 10 12.34 -59.60 -7.30
N GLY A 11 13.16 -59.27 -8.31
CA GLY A 11 14.47 -59.94 -8.51
C GLY A 11 14.75 -60.67 -9.84
N VAL A 12 15.75 -60.16 -10.56
CA VAL A 12 16.88 -60.91 -11.18
C VAL A 12 16.74 -61.50 -12.60
N ILE A 13 17.45 -60.84 -13.54
CA ILE A 13 18.40 -61.33 -14.58
C ILE A 13 17.89 -61.99 -15.88
N LEU A 14 18.30 -61.31 -16.98
CA LEU A 14 18.66 -61.72 -18.35
C LEU A 14 17.88 -62.82 -19.09
N ALA A 15 17.27 -62.41 -20.20
CA ALA A 15 17.30 -63.19 -21.44
C ALA A 15 17.35 -62.24 -22.66
N PHE A 16 18.42 -62.36 -23.43
CA PHE A 16 18.58 -61.78 -24.77
C PHE A 16 17.51 -62.36 -25.71
N SER A 17 16.77 -61.50 -26.42
CA SER A 17 16.06 -61.88 -27.64
C SER A 17 15.92 -60.64 -28.52
N LEU A 18 16.67 -60.66 -29.63
CA LEU A 18 16.65 -59.69 -30.72
C LEU A 18 15.23 -59.58 -31.30
N LEU A 19 14.65 -58.39 -31.28
CA LEU A 19 13.59 -58.00 -32.20
C LEU A 19 14.01 -56.72 -32.92
N PHE A 20 14.05 -56.82 -34.25
CA PHE A 20 14.25 -55.73 -35.19
C PHE A 20 13.24 -54.59 -34.93
N ALA A 21 13.72 -53.46 -34.44
CA ALA A 21 13.02 -52.18 -34.50
C ALA A 21 13.70 -51.32 -35.58
N ALA A 22 12.92 -50.87 -36.55
CA ALA A 22 13.36 -49.99 -37.62
C ALA A 22 14.04 -48.74 -37.04
N LEU A 23 15.32 -48.56 -37.34
CA LEU A 23 16.06 -47.32 -37.12
C LEU A 23 15.50 -46.25 -38.06
N ALA A 24 14.54 -45.47 -37.59
CA ALA A 24 14.33 -44.14 -38.13
C ALA A 24 15.57 -43.30 -37.74
N PRO A 25 16.22 -42.58 -38.68
CA PRO A 25 17.30 -41.69 -38.31
C PRO A 25 16.71 -40.58 -37.44
N MET A 26 16.98 -40.60 -36.14
CA MET A 26 16.88 -39.40 -35.32
C MET A 26 17.92 -38.43 -35.87
N SER A 27 17.48 -37.56 -36.78
CA SER A 27 18.23 -36.38 -37.16
C SER A 27 18.44 -35.56 -35.89
N VAL A 28 19.65 -35.64 -35.33
CA VAL A 28 20.12 -34.71 -34.30
C VAL A 28 20.16 -33.35 -34.98
N GLN A 29 19.09 -32.58 -34.84
CA GLN A 29 19.01 -31.23 -35.36
C GLN A 29 20.03 -30.42 -34.55
N ALA A 30 21.13 -30.01 -35.20
CA ALA A 30 22.17 -29.23 -34.55
C ALA A 30 21.54 -27.95 -33.96
N ALA A 31 21.86 -27.64 -32.70
CA ALA A 31 21.34 -26.45 -32.05
C ALA A 31 21.71 -25.20 -32.88
N PRO A 32 20.76 -24.26 -33.08
CA PRO A 32 20.99 -23.09 -33.91
C PRO A 32 22.14 -22.25 -33.34
N GLN A 33 23.04 -21.83 -34.21
CA GLN A 33 24.23 -21.07 -33.82
C GLN A 33 23.84 -19.74 -33.17
N PRO A 34 24.48 -19.33 -32.04
CA PRO A 34 24.17 -18.08 -31.37
C PRO A 34 24.30 -16.86 -32.29
N PHE A 35 23.39 -15.91 -32.14
CA PHE A 35 23.50 -14.61 -32.78
C PHE A 35 24.47 -13.73 -31.98
N VAL A 36 25.73 -13.62 -32.43
CA VAL A 36 26.75 -12.83 -31.73
C VAL A 36 26.61 -11.34 -32.08
N LEU A 37 26.39 -10.53 -31.04
CA LEU A 37 26.24 -9.07 -31.10
C LEU A 37 27.62 -8.38 -30.98
N ALA A 38 28.45 -8.83 -30.04
CA ALA A 38 29.82 -8.36 -29.84
C ALA A 38 30.71 -9.48 -29.29
N SER A 39 32.00 -9.42 -29.62
CA SER A 39 33.03 -10.36 -29.17
C SER A 39 34.36 -9.63 -29.02
N GLY A 40 35.10 -9.90 -27.95
CA GLY A 40 36.40 -9.28 -27.68
C GLY A 40 36.37 -7.74 -27.68
N GLY A 41 35.27 -7.12 -27.23
CA GLY A 41 35.09 -5.66 -27.25
C GLY A 41 34.88 -5.05 -28.64
N ARG A 42 34.57 -5.86 -29.66
CA ARG A 42 34.25 -5.41 -31.02
C ARG A 42 32.82 -5.82 -31.39
N ALA A 43 32.08 -4.92 -32.03
CA ALA A 43 30.75 -5.22 -32.55
C ALA A 43 30.87 -6.23 -33.70
N GLN A 44 30.02 -7.25 -33.68
CA GLN A 44 29.89 -8.27 -34.73
C GLN A 44 28.61 -8.08 -35.55
N ALA A 45 27.77 -7.13 -35.14
CA ALA A 45 26.54 -6.76 -35.82
C ALA A 45 26.46 -5.24 -36.01
N VAL A 46 25.79 -4.83 -37.09
CA VAL A 46 25.41 -3.45 -37.40
C VAL A 46 23.92 -3.24 -37.16
N ILE A 47 23.54 -2.09 -36.62
CA ILE A 47 22.15 -1.72 -36.39
C ILE A 47 21.64 -1.00 -37.64
N VAL A 48 20.52 -1.47 -38.20
CA VAL A 48 19.89 -0.89 -39.39
C VAL A 48 18.49 -0.44 -39.04
N ALA A 49 18.25 0.87 -39.08
CA ALA A 49 16.94 1.46 -38.78
C ALA A 49 16.03 1.41 -40.01
N HIS A 50 14.85 0.81 -39.87
CA HIS A 50 13.88 0.76 -40.95
C HIS A 50 13.37 2.17 -41.30
N GLY A 51 13.55 2.59 -42.56
CA GLY A 51 13.16 3.93 -43.01
C GLY A 51 14.13 5.06 -42.63
N GLY A 52 15.30 4.76 -42.05
CA GLY A 52 16.36 5.74 -41.71
C GLY A 52 16.22 6.39 -40.33
N ASP A 53 17.08 7.37 -40.03
CA ASP A 53 17.26 7.99 -38.70
C ASP A 53 16.34 9.19 -38.40
N THR A 54 15.16 9.30 -39.02
CA THR A 54 14.38 10.57 -38.99
C THR A 54 13.24 10.62 -37.98
N ASN A 55 13.05 9.60 -37.13
CA ASN A 55 11.91 9.51 -36.21
C ASN A 55 12.18 8.60 -34.98
N GLY A 56 11.11 8.09 -34.33
CA GLY A 56 11.20 7.21 -33.17
C GLY A 56 11.93 5.88 -33.41
N ILE A 57 12.01 5.39 -34.65
CA ILE A 57 12.80 4.21 -35.01
C ILE A 57 14.30 4.53 -34.98
N GLY A 58 14.70 5.70 -35.49
CA GLY A 58 16.06 6.21 -35.38
C GLY A 58 16.48 6.35 -33.91
N TYR A 59 15.61 6.95 -33.09
CA TYR A 59 15.82 7.00 -31.64
C TYR A 59 16.03 5.61 -31.03
N ALA A 60 15.17 4.64 -31.34
CA ALA A 60 15.29 3.27 -30.82
C ALA A 60 16.62 2.63 -31.22
N ALA A 61 17.05 2.81 -32.48
CA ALA A 61 18.33 2.31 -32.98
C ALA A 61 19.52 2.93 -32.25
N GLN A 62 19.51 4.25 -32.01
CA GLN A 62 20.57 4.95 -31.29
C GLN A 62 20.64 4.53 -29.81
N GLN A 63 19.49 4.40 -29.13
CA GLN A 63 19.46 3.94 -27.74
C GLN A 63 19.92 2.48 -27.64
N LEU A 64 19.56 1.63 -28.61
CA LEU A 64 20.06 0.25 -28.66
C LEU A 64 21.59 0.23 -28.84
N ALA A 65 22.13 1.00 -29.78
CA ALA A 65 23.58 1.10 -29.99
C ALA A 65 24.32 1.51 -28.71
N LYS A 66 23.80 2.52 -28.02
CA LYS A 66 24.33 3.02 -26.74
C LYS A 66 24.31 1.95 -25.66
N ASN A 67 23.20 1.23 -25.50
CA ASN A 67 23.06 0.21 -24.47
C ASN A 67 23.90 -1.05 -24.75
N LEU A 68 23.95 -1.53 -25.99
CA LEU A 68 24.83 -2.63 -26.39
C LEU A 68 26.31 -2.24 -26.22
N GLY A 69 26.66 -0.99 -26.49
CA GLY A 69 28.00 -0.47 -26.26
C GLY A 69 28.37 -0.40 -24.77
N ARG A 70 27.44 -0.02 -23.89
CA ARG A 70 27.64 -0.08 -22.43
C ARG A 70 27.87 -1.51 -21.94
N LEU A 71 27.10 -2.48 -22.46
CA LEU A 71 27.16 -3.88 -22.07
C LEU A 71 28.42 -4.60 -22.58
N SER A 72 28.93 -4.26 -23.77
CA SER A 72 30.08 -4.96 -24.37
C SER A 72 31.40 -4.17 -24.31
N GLY A 73 31.32 -2.85 -24.16
CA GLY A 73 32.42 -1.93 -24.42
C GLY A 73 32.79 -1.77 -25.91
N ALA A 74 31.98 -2.32 -26.82
CA ALA A 74 32.14 -2.14 -28.26
C ALA A 74 31.40 -0.91 -28.78
N THR A 75 31.83 -0.38 -29.92
CA THR A 75 31.07 0.65 -30.64
C THR A 75 30.18 -0.01 -31.70
N PHE A 76 28.87 0.17 -31.57
CA PHE A 76 27.89 -0.31 -32.56
C PHE A 76 27.59 0.79 -33.57
N MET A 77 27.68 0.45 -34.86
CA MET A 77 27.33 1.34 -35.96
C MET A 77 25.82 1.31 -36.17
N VAL A 78 25.22 2.51 -36.35
CA VAL A 78 23.87 2.67 -36.89
C VAL A 78 24.01 3.05 -38.37
N ALA A 79 23.39 2.28 -39.27
CA ALA A 79 23.52 2.43 -40.71
C ALA A 79 22.15 2.40 -41.41
N ASP A 80 22.06 2.96 -42.61
CA ASP A 80 20.82 2.98 -43.41
C ASP A 80 20.55 1.64 -44.12
N LYS A 81 21.56 0.77 -44.23
CA LYS A 81 21.48 -0.53 -44.90
C LYS A 81 22.46 -1.54 -44.29
N PRO A 82 22.24 -2.85 -44.49
CA PRO A 82 23.19 -3.87 -44.07
C PRO A 82 24.61 -3.60 -44.57
N VAL A 83 25.60 -3.89 -43.73
CA VAL A 83 27.03 -3.70 -44.02
C VAL A 83 27.70 -5.05 -44.22
N ALA A 84 28.41 -5.22 -45.33
CA ALA A 84 29.11 -6.47 -45.64
C ALA A 84 30.11 -6.82 -44.52
N GLY A 85 30.11 -8.09 -44.12
CA GLY A 85 30.96 -8.60 -43.03
C GLY A 85 30.37 -8.49 -41.62
N TYR A 86 29.21 -7.85 -41.46
CA TYR A 86 28.49 -7.76 -40.18
C TYR A 86 27.15 -8.50 -40.24
N ARG A 87 26.71 -9.05 -39.10
CA ARG A 87 25.30 -9.43 -38.91
C ARG A 87 24.44 -8.17 -38.84
N THR A 88 23.14 -8.29 -39.09
CA THR A 88 22.20 -7.16 -39.07
C THR A 88 21.26 -7.23 -37.87
N ILE A 89 21.18 -6.14 -37.11
CA ILE A 89 20.10 -5.90 -36.15
C ILE A 89 19.13 -4.93 -36.83
N HIS A 90 18.02 -5.46 -37.34
CA HIS A 90 17.02 -4.68 -38.05
C HIS A 90 16.01 -4.11 -37.06
N VAL A 91 16.07 -2.78 -36.84
CA VAL A 91 15.24 -2.06 -35.89
C VAL A 91 14.02 -1.47 -36.60
N GLY A 92 12.81 -1.76 -36.13
CA GLY A 92 11.57 -1.24 -36.70
C GLY A 92 11.09 -1.93 -37.97
N ALA A 93 11.52 -3.17 -38.21
CA ALA A 93 11.05 -3.98 -39.34
C ALA A 93 9.51 -4.12 -39.36
N PRO A 94 8.84 -4.18 -40.52
CA PRO A 94 7.38 -4.32 -40.59
C PRO A 94 6.84 -5.44 -39.70
N TYR A 95 5.95 -5.08 -38.79
CA TYR A 95 5.40 -5.97 -37.78
C TYR A 95 3.90 -5.70 -37.60
N LYS A 96 3.11 -6.77 -37.52
CA LYS A 96 1.67 -6.69 -37.28
C LYS A 96 1.40 -7.06 -35.83
N ALA A 97 1.35 -6.06 -34.96
CA ALA A 97 1.07 -6.25 -33.56
C ALA A 97 -0.35 -6.78 -33.32
N THR A 98 -0.52 -7.61 -32.30
CA THR A 98 -1.85 -8.06 -31.83
C THR A 98 -2.36 -7.29 -30.63
N LYS A 99 -1.44 -6.61 -29.90
CA LYS A 99 -1.72 -5.78 -28.74
C LYS A 99 -1.05 -4.40 -28.88
N ARG A 100 -1.60 -3.40 -28.18
CA ARG A 100 -1.02 -2.05 -28.11
C ARG A 100 0.34 -2.10 -27.40
N GLN A 101 1.34 -1.37 -27.90
CA GLN A 101 2.71 -1.31 -27.37
C GLN A 101 3.45 -2.66 -27.34
N GLU A 102 2.99 -3.66 -28.11
CA GLU A 102 3.64 -4.98 -28.21
C GLU A 102 5.09 -4.86 -28.69
N THR A 103 6.00 -5.63 -28.09
CA THR A 103 7.41 -5.73 -28.45
C THR A 103 7.68 -7.07 -29.11
N CYS A 104 8.66 -7.11 -30.00
CA CYS A 104 9.13 -8.32 -30.65
C CYS A 104 10.65 -8.25 -30.84
N VAL A 105 11.38 -9.16 -30.20
CA VAL A 105 12.80 -9.38 -30.41
C VAL A 105 12.99 -10.82 -30.86
N ARG A 106 13.47 -11.05 -32.08
CA ARG A 106 13.66 -12.41 -32.59
C ARG A 106 14.85 -12.55 -33.53
N VAL A 107 15.61 -13.62 -33.36
CA VAL A 107 16.60 -14.07 -34.35
C VAL A 107 15.81 -14.69 -35.50
N LYS A 108 15.77 -14.00 -36.64
CA LYS A 108 15.06 -14.44 -37.84
C LYS A 108 15.83 -15.53 -38.57
N ASP A 109 17.14 -15.35 -38.64
CA ASP A 109 18.10 -16.25 -39.27
C ASP A 109 19.51 -15.98 -38.71
N ALA A 110 20.50 -16.76 -39.16
CA ALA A 110 21.88 -16.68 -38.66
C ALA A 110 22.55 -15.29 -38.82
N ASN A 111 22.01 -14.42 -39.68
CA ASN A 111 22.55 -13.11 -39.99
C ASN A 111 21.62 -11.95 -39.60
N THR A 112 20.38 -12.21 -39.18
CA THR A 112 19.38 -11.17 -38.90
C THR A 112 18.71 -11.32 -37.53
N LEU A 113 18.83 -10.30 -36.70
CA LEU A 113 18.03 -10.07 -35.49
C LEU A 113 17.01 -8.98 -35.78
N GLU A 114 15.73 -9.22 -35.56
CA GLU A 114 14.68 -8.22 -35.65
C GLU A 114 14.36 -7.67 -34.25
N VAL A 115 14.37 -6.34 -34.11
CA VAL A 115 13.95 -5.60 -32.90
C VAL A 115 12.85 -4.65 -33.33
N THR A 116 11.60 -5.02 -33.11
CA THR A 116 10.42 -4.33 -33.66
C THR A 116 9.23 -4.44 -32.71
N GLY A 117 8.08 -3.88 -33.07
CA GLY A 117 6.87 -3.92 -32.24
C GLY A 117 5.72 -3.12 -32.84
N ASP A 118 4.75 -2.79 -32.00
CA ASP A 118 3.63 -1.90 -32.32
C ASP A 118 4.13 -0.48 -32.61
N GLY A 119 4.39 -0.21 -33.90
CA GLY A 119 4.91 1.06 -34.38
C GLY A 119 6.24 1.46 -33.74
N ALA A 120 6.46 2.77 -33.62
CA ALA A 120 7.69 3.31 -33.06
C ALA A 120 7.80 3.07 -31.54
N ILE A 121 6.69 3.12 -30.81
CA ILE A 121 6.68 2.93 -29.35
C ILE A 121 7.04 1.49 -28.97
N GLY A 122 6.41 0.48 -29.61
CA GLY A 122 6.74 -0.93 -29.39
C GLY A 122 8.18 -1.26 -29.79
N THR A 123 8.69 -0.64 -30.87
CA THR A 123 10.09 -0.80 -31.28
C THR A 123 11.07 -0.21 -30.26
N ALA A 124 10.80 0.99 -29.72
CA ALA A 124 11.62 1.58 -28.67
C ALA A 124 11.63 0.72 -27.40
N TYR A 125 10.46 0.19 -27.00
CA TYR A 125 10.37 -0.71 -25.86
C TYR A 125 11.03 -2.07 -26.12
N ALA A 126 11.03 -2.59 -27.35
CA ALA A 126 11.77 -3.79 -27.72
C ALA A 126 13.29 -3.60 -27.63
N ALA A 127 13.80 -2.41 -27.98
CA ALA A 127 15.21 -2.07 -27.81
C ALA A 127 15.63 -2.03 -26.33
N VAL A 128 14.77 -1.47 -25.47
CA VAL A 128 14.93 -1.50 -24.01
C VAL A 128 14.88 -2.95 -23.51
N ASP A 129 13.90 -3.73 -23.95
CA ASP A 129 13.72 -5.12 -23.53
C ASP A 129 14.90 -6.02 -23.88
N LEU A 130 15.50 -5.81 -25.05
CA LEU A 130 16.75 -6.49 -25.44
C LEU A 130 17.91 -6.10 -24.51
N ALA A 131 18.06 -4.81 -24.19
CA ALA A 131 19.12 -4.39 -23.27
C ALA A 131 18.96 -5.01 -21.86
N GLU A 132 17.72 -5.10 -21.36
CA GLU A 132 17.42 -5.73 -20.07
C GLU A 132 17.63 -7.25 -20.10
N THR A 133 17.24 -7.90 -21.20
CA THR A 133 17.51 -9.34 -21.42
C THR A 133 19.01 -9.64 -21.38
N LEU A 134 19.83 -8.71 -21.84
CA LEU A 134 21.29 -8.81 -21.82
C LEU A 134 21.92 -8.35 -20.48
N GLY A 135 21.12 -7.94 -19.50
CA GLY A 135 21.54 -7.66 -18.12
C GLY A 135 21.60 -6.18 -17.72
N ALA A 136 21.15 -5.25 -18.56
CA ALA A 136 21.06 -3.84 -18.17
C ALA A 136 19.92 -3.60 -17.15
N VAL A 137 20.14 -2.69 -16.20
CA VAL A 137 19.09 -2.19 -15.30
C VAL A 137 19.15 -0.67 -15.27
N PHE A 138 18.04 -0.02 -15.65
CA PHE A 138 17.91 1.43 -15.69
C PHE A 138 17.47 1.95 -14.31
N CYS A 139 18.44 2.14 -13.41
CA CYS A 139 18.16 2.41 -12.00
C CYS A 139 17.64 3.84 -11.75
N ALA A 140 18.26 4.85 -12.36
CA ALA A 140 17.88 6.24 -12.24
C ALA A 140 18.16 7.00 -13.54
N HIS A 141 17.71 8.24 -13.65
CA HIS A 141 17.87 9.04 -14.86
C HIS A 141 19.34 9.29 -15.23
N ASP A 142 20.23 9.27 -14.23
CA ASP A 142 21.68 9.48 -14.35
C ASP A 142 22.51 8.23 -14.01
N TYR A 143 21.87 7.09 -13.72
CA TYR A 143 22.56 5.85 -13.38
C TYR A 143 21.92 4.62 -14.05
N THR A 144 22.69 3.96 -14.91
CA THR A 144 22.33 2.68 -15.54
C THR A 144 23.37 1.65 -15.16
N TYR A 145 22.94 0.54 -14.57
CA TYR A 145 23.79 -0.62 -14.38
C TYR A 145 23.88 -1.40 -15.70
N ALA A 146 25.10 -1.64 -16.17
CA ALA A 146 25.38 -2.43 -17.36
C ALA A 146 26.62 -3.30 -17.08
N PRO A 147 26.43 -4.60 -16.76
CA PRO A 147 27.54 -5.48 -16.48
C PRO A 147 28.32 -5.72 -17.77
N ARG A 148 29.62 -5.39 -17.77
CA ARG A 148 30.44 -5.53 -18.98
C ARG A 148 30.68 -7.01 -19.29
N GLN A 149 30.31 -7.43 -20.49
CA GLN A 149 30.47 -8.78 -21.01
C GLN A 149 31.45 -8.77 -22.20
N SER A 150 32.44 -9.64 -22.20
CA SER A 150 33.39 -9.77 -23.31
C SER A 150 32.75 -10.38 -24.57
N GLU A 151 31.76 -11.25 -24.35
CA GLU A 151 30.98 -11.93 -25.37
C GLU A 151 29.50 -11.61 -25.14
N LEU A 152 28.87 -10.95 -26.10
CA LEU A 152 27.47 -10.56 -26.06
C LEU A 152 26.74 -11.28 -27.19
N SER A 153 25.81 -12.18 -26.87
CA SER A 153 25.10 -12.99 -27.86
C SER A 153 23.71 -13.40 -27.38
N LEU A 154 22.86 -13.82 -28.31
CA LEU A 154 21.56 -14.44 -28.06
C LEU A 154 21.55 -15.89 -28.57
N PRO A 155 20.72 -16.78 -28.01
CA PRO A 155 20.43 -18.07 -28.63
C PRO A 155 20.02 -17.91 -30.10
N GLY A 156 20.42 -18.86 -30.97
CA GLY A 156 20.16 -18.78 -32.40
C GLY A 156 18.68 -18.90 -32.80
N ASP A 157 17.84 -19.34 -31.89
CA ASP A 157 16.38 -19.45 -31.98
C ASP A 157 15.66 -18.48 -31.02
N TYR A 158 16.37 -17.48 -30.47
CA TYR A 158 15.79 -16.54 -29.53
C TYR A 158 14.60 -15.81 -30.15
N ALA A 159 13.45 -15.87 -29.50
CA ALA A 159 12.26 -15.11 -29.85
C ALA A 159 11.51 -14.73 -28.57
N LYS A 160 11.21 -13.44 -28.43
CA LYS A 160 10.41 -12.89 -27.33
C LYS A 160 9.42 -11.88 -27.90
N ILE A 161 8.15 -12.13 -27.62
CA ILE A 161 7.04 -11.21 -27.90
C ILE A 161 6.40 -10.91 -26.55
N ASP A 162 6.20 -9.63 -26.26
CA ASP A 162 5.64 -9.20 -24.98
C ASP A 162 4.78 -7.95 -25.17
N ALA A 163 3.86 -7.67 -24.24
CA ALA A 163 3.02 -6.49 -24.27
C ALA A 163 2.58 -6.12 -22.84
N PRO A 164 2.40 -4.82 -22.54
CA PRO A 164 2.03 -4.39 -21.20
C PRO A 164 0.61 -4.84 -20.83
N CYS A 165 0.40 -5.13 -19.56
CA CYS A 165 -0.92 -5.33 -18.97
C CYS A 165 -1.73 -4.03 -18.94
N MET A 166 -1.13 -2.94 -18.43
CA MET A 166 -1.73 -1.60 -18.42
C MET A 166 -1.03 -0.73 -19.45
N THR A 167 -1.75 -0.20 -20.43
CA THR A 167 -1.14 0.52 -21.58
C THR A 167 -0.77 1.98 -21.28
N TRP A 168 -1.41 2.58 -20.28
CA TRP A 168 -1.06 3.90 -19.76
C TRP A 168 -0.35 3.77 -18.41
N ARG A 169 0.89 4.26 -18.33
CA ARG A 169 1.74 4.17 -17.14
C ARG A 169 2.46 5.50 -17.00
N GLU A 170 1.99 6.35 -16.09
CA GLU A 170 2.50 7.71 -15.93
C GLU A 170 2.80 7.99 -14.46
N ALA A 171 3.91 8.66 -14.19
CA ALA A 171 4.34 8.96 -12.83
C ALA A 171 4.62 10.46 -12.67
N GLY A 172 3.87 11.11 -11.79
CA GLY A 172 4.08 12.51 -11.40
C GLY A 172 5.29 12.63 -10.49
N CYS A 173 6.47 12.80 -11.07
CA CYS A 173 7.74 12.90 -10.37
C CYS A 173 8.80 13.64 -11.19
N GLU A 174 10.01 13.79 -10.64
CA GLU A 174 11.19 14.40 -11.24
C GLU A 174 11.42 13.96 -12.68
N VAL A 175 11.22 12.67 -13.00
CA VAL A 175 11.39 12.15 -14.36
C VAL A 175 10.49 12.87 -15.36
N GLN A 176 9.26 13.18 -14.97
CA GLN A 176 8.31 13.91 -15.79
C GLN A 176 8.47 15.43 -15.67
N PHE A 177 8.64 15.94 -14.45
CA PHE A 177 8.69 17.38 -14.16
C PHE A 177 9.95 18.05 -14.71
N GLN A 178 11.10 17.35 -14.68
CA GLN A 178 12.39 17.84 -15.20
C GLN A 178 12.69 17.34 -16.62
N GLY A 179 11.78 16.58 -17.24
CA GLY A 179 11.93 16.16 -18.64
C GLY A 179 13.03 15.12 -18.90
N HIS A 180 13.22 14.15 -17.99
CA HIS A 180 14.15 13.03 -18.17
C HIS A 180 13.61 11.96 -19.15
N PHE A 181 13.38 12.38 -20.40
CA PHE A 181 12.73 11.60 -21.45
C PHE A 181 13.34 10.20 -21.65
N ASP A 182 14.66 10.11 -21.78
CA ASP A 182 15.33 8.82 -22.03
C ASP A 182 15.10 7.83 -20.89
N HIS A 183 15.05 8.32 -19.65
CA HIS A 183 14.78 7.44 -18.51
C HIS A 183 13.32 7.00 -18.47
N ALA A 184 12.37 7.91 -18.77
CA ALA A 184 10.96 7.52 -18.93
C ALA A 184 10.79 6.44 -20.00
N MET A 185 11.45 6.58 -21.16
CA MET A 185 11.42 5.58 -22.22
C MET A 185 12.05 4.24 -21.79
N ASN A 186 13.16 4.28 -21.05
CA ASN A 186 13.80 3.07 -20.49
C ASN A 186 12.91 2.36 -19.45
N LEU A 187 12.12 3.11 -18.69
CA LEU A 187 11.13 2.55 -17.77
C LEU A 187 9.80 2.20 -18.47
N ARG A 188 9.67 2.50 -19.78
CA ARG A 188 8.44 2.28 -20.55
C ARG A 188 7.23 3.00 -19.92
N ILE A 189 7.45 4.18 -19.34
CA ILE A 189 6.41 5.07 -18.81
C ILE A 189 6.26 6.30 -19.71
N VAL A 190 5.14 7.00 -19.58
CA VAL A 190 4.86 8.23 -20.34
C VAL A 190 5.87 9.31 -19.94
N PRO A 191 6.62 9.89 -20.89
CA PRO A 191 7.55 10.98 -20.61
C PRO A 191 6.80 12.30 -20.35
N SER A 192 7.55 13.39 -20.13
CA SER A 192 6.96 14.72 -20.01
C SER A 192 6.12 15.07 -21.25
N ARG A 193 4.83 15.40 -21.03
CA ARG A 193 3.89 15.70 -22.13
C ARG A 193 4.27 16.95 -22.95
N GLY A 194 5.12 17.81 -22.39
CA GLY A 194 5.69 18.97 -23.10
C GLY A 194 6.86 18.62 -24.04
N ASP A 195 7.44 17.42 -23.93
CA ASP A 195 8.56 17.02 -24.78
C ASP A 195 8.10 16.72 -26.20
N ARG A 196 8.62 17.49 -27.16
CA ARG A 196 8.27 17.38 -28.59
C ARG A 196 8.59 16.02 -29.18
N ARG A 197 9.56 15.29 -28.61
CA ARG A 197 9.96 13.94 -29.06
C ARG A 197 8.88 12.90 -28.79
N TRP A 198 7.98 13.14 -27.84
CA TRP A 198 6.89 12.19 -27.55
C TRP A 198 6.00 11.94 -28.77
N LYS A 199 5.82 12.97 -29.62
CA LYS A 199 5.07 12.88 -30.88
C LYS A 199 5.65 11.89 -31.90
N TRP A 200 6.90 11.44 -31.71
CA TRP A 200 7.50 10.39 -32.55
C TRP A 200 6.95 9.00 -32.23
N PHE A 201 6.39 8.80 -31.03
CA PHE A 201 5.95 7.52 -30.51
C PHE A 201 4.44 7.45 -30.37
N ASP A 202 3.84 8.54 -29.89
CA ASP A 202 2.40 8.71 -29.80
C ASP A 202 2.02 10.09 -30.36
N PRO A 203 1.45 10.15 -31.58
CA PRO A 203 1.01 11.42 -32.15
C PRO A 203 -0.32 11.91 -31.57
N THR A 204 -0.99 11.12 -30.73
CA THR A 204 -2.26 11.49 -30.10
C THR A 204 -2.03 12.30 -28.84
N ARG A 205 -3.05 13.08 -28.45
CA ARG A 205 -3.12 13.61 -27.09
C ARG A 205 -3.60 12.47 -26.19
N GLY A 206 -2.64 11.86 -25.49
CA GLY A 206 -2.81 10.63 -24.71
C GLY A 206 -3.84 10.71 -23.57
N GLU A 207 -3.88 9.68 -22.75
CA GLU A 207 -4.90 9.43 -21.73
C GLU A 207 -5.09 10.62 -20.78
N ASN A 208 -6.31 10.85 -20.30
CA ASN A 208 -6.58 12.02 -19.47
C ASN A 208 -7.71 11.79 -18.45
N ILE A 209 -7.36 11.91 -17.17
CA ILE A 209 -8.28 11.95 -16.02
C ILE A 209 -8.03 13.20 -15.16
N GLY A 210 -7.54 14.29 -15.76
CA GLY A 210 -7.21 15.52 -15.04
C GLY A 210 -8.44 16.29 -14.55
N GLN A 211 -8.22 17.21 -13.62
CA GLN A 211 -9.21 18.18 -13.17
C GLN A 211 -9.36 19.29 -14.22
N THR A 212 -10.48 19.34 -14.94
CA THR A 212 -10.60 20.15 -16.17
C THR A 212 -11.84 21.02 -16.23
N VAL A 213 -12.93 20.66 -15.55
CA VAL A 213 -14.21 21.37 -15.72
C VAL A 213 -14.09 22.81 -15.25
N CYS A 214 -13.64 23.06 -14.01
CA CYS A 214 -13.55 24.40 -13.43
C CYS A 214 -12.18 25.07 -13.57
N THR A 215 -11.20 24.37 -14.16
CA THR A 215 -9.85 24.87 -14.45
C THR A 215 -9.62 25.20 -15.92
N HIS A 216 -10.31 24.51 -16.84
CA HIS A 216 -10.04 24.58 -18.29
C HIS A 216 -11.25 24.97 -19.15
N TYR A 217 -12.38 24.24 -19.08
CA TYR A 217 -13.53 24.42 -19.99
C TYR A 217 -14.63 25.37 -19.50
N VAL A 218 -14.83 25.45 -18.19
CA VAL A 218 -15.71 26.45 -17.59
C VAL A 218 -14.93 27.10 -16.45
N PRO A 219 -13.78 27.75 -16.76
CA PRO A 219 -12.84 28.12 -15.74
C PRO A 219 -13.46 29.15 -14.79
N ARG A 220 -13.40 28.86 -13.48
CA ARG A 220 -13.90 29.75 -12.43
C ARG A 220 -13.37 31.18 -12.54
N LYS A 221 -12.12 31.33 -12.95
CA LYS A 221 -11.47 32.64 -13.17
C LYS A 221 -12.17 33.50 -14.23
N LYS A 222 -12.91 32.88 -15.16
CA LYS A 222 -13.60 33.57 -16.27
C LYS A 222 -15.08 33.76 -16.01
N PHE A 223 -15.76 32.78 -15.42
CA PHE A 223 -17.22 32.77 -15.35
C PHE A 223 -17.81 32.89 -13.93
N ALA A 224 -17.04 32.74 -12.85
CA ALA A 224 -17.61 32.76 -11.50
C ALA A 224 -18.24 34.11 -11.10
N GLU A 225 -17.72 35.22 -11.64
CA GLU A 225 -18.23 36.57 -11.37
C GLU A 225 -19.52 36.87 -12.14
N THR A 226 -19.56 36.54 -13.44
CA THR A 226 -20.69 36.87 -14.33
C THR A 226 -21.78 35.81 -14.35
N HIS A 227 -21.44 34.56 -14.05
CA HIS A 227 -22.35 33.41 -14.02
C HIS A 227 -22.16 32.57 -12.75
N PRO A 228 -22.31 33.15 -11.54
CA PRO A 228 -22.17 32.40 -10.29
C PRO A 228 -23.17 31.24 -10.18
N ASP A 229 -24.31 31.30 -10.88
CA ASP A 229 -25.33 30.25 -10.93
C ASP A 229 -24.92 29.01 -11.73
N TRP A 230 -23.85 29.09 -12.52
CA TRP A 230 -23.25 27.93 -13.20
C TRP A 230 -22.50 27.00 -12.24
N TYR A 231 -22.14 27.50 -11.07
CA TYR A 231 -21.33 26.79 -10.08
C TYR A 231 -22.19 26.18 -8.97
N ALA A 232 -21.65 25.15 -8.32
CA ALA A 232 -22.34 24.39 -7.30
C ALA A 232 -22.86 25.28 -6.17
N TYR A 233 -24.14 25.19 -5.84
CA TYR A 233 -24.69 25.80 -4.63
C TYR A 233 -24.48 24.86 -3.44
N VAL A 234 -23.93 25.38 -2.34
CA VAL A 234 -23.75 24.63 -1.08
C VAL A 234 -24.73 25.17 -0.04
N ALA A 235 -25.71 24.35 0.33
CA ALA A 235 -26.82 24.72 1.20
C ALA A 235 -26.34 25.08 2.61
N ALA A 236 -25.40 24.30 3.15
CA ALA A 236 -24.86 24.52 4.50
C ALA A 236 -24.22 25.90 4.69
N THR A 237 -23.54 26.41 3.66
CA THR A 237 -22.86 27.72 3.70
C THR A 237 -23.64 28.83 3.00
N ARG A 238 -24.71 28.47 2.27
CA ARG A 238 -25.48 29.35 1.36
C ARG A 238 -24.60 30.08 0.34
N LYS A 239 -23.45 29.49 -0.04
CA LYS A 239 -22.48 30.06 -0.98
C LYS A 239 -22.31 29.18 -2.21
N ARG A 240 -21.65 29.72 -3.24
CA ARG A 240 -21.21 28.97 -4.41
C ARG A 240 -19.85 28.34 -4.16
N ASN A 241 -19.71 27.06 -4.49
CA ASN A 241 -18.43 26.39 -4.61
C ASN A 241 -17.98 26.47 -6.08
N PHE A 242 -16.89 27.19 -6.33
CA PHE A 242 -16.34 27.38 -7.68
C PHE A 242 -15.42 26.25 -8.16
N HIS A 243 -15.27 25.20 -7.37
CA HIS A 243 -14.52 23.99 -7.72
C HIS A 243 -15.42 22.90 -8.31
N TRP A 244 -16.74 23.13 -8.40
CA TRP A 244 -17.67 22.26 -9.14
C TRP A 244 -18.81 23.04 -9.80
N VAL A 245 -19.42 22.44 -10.82
CA VAL A 245 -20.51 23.04 -11.60
C VAL A 245 -21.89 22.56 -11.16
N CYS A 246 -22.93 23.32 -11.52
CA CYS A 246 -24.32 22.90 -11.39
C CYS A 246 -24.73 22.06 -12.63
N VAL A 247 -24.72 20.73 -12.50
CA VAL A 247 -24.98 19.80 -13.62
C VAL A 247 -26.42 19.87 -14.20
N SER A 248 -27.31 20.65 -13.59
CA SER A 248 -28.67 20.93 -14.09
C SER A 248 -28.81 22.31 -14.77
N ASN A 249 -27.75 23.12 -14.84
CA ASN A 249 -27.79 24.43 -15.48
C ASN A 249 -27.51 24.30 -16.98
N GLU A 250 -28.51 24.59 -17.82
CA GLU A 250 -28.39 24.46 -19.28
C GLU A 250 -27.42 25.46 -19.91
N GLY A 251 -27.35 26.68 -19.37
CA GLY A 251 -26.38 27.69 -19.83
C GLY A 251 -24.94 27.24 -19.61
N MET A 252 -24.66 26.68 -18.43
CA MET A 252 -23.37 26.08 -18.10
C MET A 252 -23.05 24.90 -19.04
N LEU A 253 -23.99 23.96 -19.23
CA LEU A 253 -23.77 22.80 -20.10
C LEU A 253 -23.48 23.21 -21.55
N ASN A 254 -24.22 24.17 -22.08
CA ASN A 254 -24.00 24.68 -23.43
C ASN A 254 -22.62 25.34 -23.58
N GLN A 255 -22.17 26.08 -22.55
CA GLN A 255 -20.82 26.63 -22.54
C GLN A 255 -19.76 25.53 -22.51
N LEU A 256 -19.91 24.53 -21.64
CA LEU A 256 -19.01 23.38 -21.54
C LEU A 256 -18.91 22.65 -22.89
N TYR A 257 -20.04 22.37 -23.54
CA TYR A 257 -20.05 21.76 -24.88
C TYR A 257 -19.33 22.64 -25.91
N SER A 258 -19.58 23.96 -25.89
CA SER A 258 -18.92 24.86 -26.83
C SER A 258 -17.40 24.88 -26.66
N GLU A 259 -16.88 24.85 -25.43
CA GLU A 259 -15.42 24.86 -25.21
C GLU A 259 -14.79 23.50 -25.58
N ILE A 260 -15.46 22.37 -25.28
CA ILE A 260 -15.01 21.03 -25.71
C ILE A 260 -15.03 20.88 -27.24
N ASP A 261 -16.10 21.30 -27.91
CA ASP A 261 -16.23 21.23 -29.37
C ASP A 261 -15.14 22.06 -30.06
N ALA A 262 -14.85 23.26 -29.53
CA ALA A 262 -13.77 24.10 -30.05
C ALA A 262 -12.38 23.46 -29.91
N GLU A 263 -12.12 22.73 -28.81
CA GLU A 263 -10.87 22.01 -28.63
C GLU A 263 -10.75 20.80 -29.57
N LEU A 264 -11.80 19.98 -29.65
CA LEU A 264 -11.83 18.79 -30.51
C LEU A 264 -11.77 19.16 -32.00
N ALA A 265 -12.45 20.23 -32.43
CA ALA A 265 -12.39 20.72 -33.79
C ALA A 265 -11.00 21.26 -34.17
N LYS A 266 -10.27 21.83 -33.20
CA LYS A 266 -8.92 22.35 -33.39
C LYS A 266 -7.86 21.24 -33.50
N ASP A 267 -8.06 20.12 -32.80
CA ASP A 267 -7.10 19.03 -32.74
C ASP A 267 -7.76 17.65 -32.91
N PRO A 268 -7.81 17.11 -34.14
CA PRO A 268 -8.40 15.80 -34.42
C PRO A 268 -7.51 14.63 -33.93
N THR A 269 -6.36 14.89 -33.31
CA THR A 269 -5.50 13.86 -32.71
C THR A 269 -5.92 13.50 -31.28
N ILE A 270 -6.84 14.27 -30.68
CA ILE A 270 -7.38 13.99 -29.36
C ILE A 270 -8.16 12.68 -29.38
N ARG A 271 -7.89 11.82 -28.41
CA ARG A 271 -8.62 10.56 -28.20
C ARG A 271 -9.39 10.54 -26.89
N GLU A 272 -8.97 11.35 -25.93
CA GLU A 272 -9.62 11.42 -24.63
C GLU A 272 -9.76 12.85 -24.13
N ILE A 273 -10.90 13.13 -23.49
CA ILE A 273 -11.17 14.37 -22.78
C ILE A 273 -11.55 14.02 -21.34
N SER A 274 -10.89 14.64 -20.38
CA SER A 274 -11.37 14.60 -19.00
C SER A 274 -12.44 15.66 -18.79
N VAL A 275 -13.51 15.30 -18.08
CA VAL A 275 -14.53 16.16 -17.50
C VAL A 275 -14.53 15.98 -15.97
N GLY A 276 -13.34 16.00 -15.39
CA GLY A 276 -13.11 15.82 -13.96
C GLY A 276 -13.41 17.05 -13.12
N ILE A 277 -13.90 16.79 -11.90
CA ILE A 277 -14.02 17.76 -10.80
C ILE A 277 -12.64 18.26 -10.36
N ASP A 278 -12.58 19.49 -9.81
CA ASP A 278 -11.39 20.00 -9.11
C ASP A 278 -11.25 19.36 -7.71
N ASP A 279 -10.26 19.75 -6.91
CA ASP A 279 -10.17 19.41 -5.48
C ASP A 279 -11.34 20.01 -4.67
N ALA A 280 -12.53 19.39 -4.79
CA ALA A 280 -13.78 19.82 -4.20
C ALA A 280 -14.44 18.67 -3.43
N TYR A 281 -14.95 18.96 -2.24
CA TYR A 281 -15.66 17.99 -1.39
C TYR A 281 -17.16 18.28 -1.28
N THR A 282 -17.71 19.08 -2.20
CA THR A 282 -19.14 19.43 -2.20
C THR A 282 -19.65 19.54 -3.63
N TYR A 283 -20.84 18.98 -3.85
CA TYR A 283 -21.54 19.03 -5.12
C TYR A 283 -22.66 20.06 -5.10
N CYS A 284 -23.35 20.24 -6.23
CA CYS A 284 -24.43 21.22 -6.28
C CYS A 284 -25.67 20.69 -5.53
N GLU A 285 -26.21 21.50 -4.63
CA GLU A 285 -27.40 21.23 -3.81
C GLU A 285 -28.58 22.13 -4.18
N CYS A 286 -28.66 22.60 -5.43
CA CYS A 286 -29.87 23.28 -5.91
C CYS A 286 -31.03 22.27 -6.04
N ASP A 287 -32.28 22.74 -6.01
CA ASP A 287 -33.49 21.89 -6.04
C ASP A 287 -33.46 20.81 -7.13
N LYS A 288 -32.97 21.15 -8.34
CA LYS A 288 -32.85 20.21 -9.45
C LYS A 288 -31.78 19.14 -9.22
N CYS A 289 -30.64 19.50 -8.62
CA CYS A 289 -29.58 18.53 -8.30
C CYS A 289 -29.94 17.66 -7.10
N LEU A 290 -30.67 18.19 -6.11
CA LEU A 290 -31.21 17.40 -5.01
C LEU A 290 -32.25 16.39 -5.52
N ALA A 291 -33.16 16.82 -6.40
CA ALA A 291 -34.11 15.91 -7.04
C ALA A 291 -33.40 14.82 -7.86
N LEU A 292 -32.32 15.16 -8.55
CA LEU A 292 -31.47 14.20 -9.25
C LEU A 292 -30.84 13.18 -8.30
N ALA A 293 -30.27 13.61 -7.16
CA ALA A 293 -29.69 12.72 -6.16
C ALA A 293 -30.76 11.80 -5.54
N GLN A 294 -31.96 12.32 -5.31
CA GLN A 294 -33.09 11.57 -4.77
C GLN A 294 -33.64 10.53 -5.73
N HIS A 295 -33.59 10.79 -7.04
CA HIS A 295 -34.03 9.85 -8.07
C HIS A 295 -33.23 8.54 -8.03
N TYR A 296 -31.94 8.61 -7.72
CA TYR A 296 -31.04 7.46 -7.61
C TYR A 296 -30.73 7.08 -6.16
N ALA A 297 -31.62 7.40 -5.21
CA ALA A 297 -31.42 7.00 -3.82
C ALA A 297 -31.37 5.48 -3.68
N ASP A 298 -30.54 4.99 -2.76
CA ASP A 298 -30.48 3.57 -2.43
C ASP A 298 -31.78 3.10 -1.73
N PRO A 299 -32.04 1.78 -1.65
CA PRO A 299 -33.25 1.26 -1.01
C PRO A 299 -33.44 1.67 0.46
N ASP A 300 -32.35 2.04 1.14
CA ASP A 300 -32.36 2.55 2.52
C ASP A 300 -32.61 4.07 2.61
N GLY A 301 -32.79 4.74 1.47
CA GLY A 301 -33.01 6.18 1.35
C GLY A 301 -31.75 7.03 1.27
N SER A 302 -30.55 6.44 1.29
CA SER A 302 -29.29 7.17 1.17
C SER A 302 -29.16 7.81 -0.21
N THR A 303 -28.72 9.07 -0.26
CA THR A 303 -28.49 9.81 -1.51
C THR A 303 -26.99 9.98 -1.79
N HIS A 304 -26.65 10.10 -3.07
CA HIS A 304 -25.26 10.02 -3.55
C HIS A 304 -24.88 11.23 -4.40
N PRO A 305 -24.52 12.39 -3.81
CA PRO A 305 -24.22 13.62 -4.55
C PRO A 305 -23.12 13.45 -5.61
N ALA A 306 -22.16 12.57 -5.36
CA ALA A 306 -21.10 12.16 -6.27
C ALA A 306 -21.56 11.63 -7.64
N LEU A 307 -22.81 11.15 -7.75
CA LEU A 307 -23.36 10.72 -9.02
C LEU A 307 -23.38 11.83 -10.08
N GLN A 308 -23.29 13.10 -9.66
CA GLN A 308 -23.18 14.26 -10.55
C GLN A 308 -21.97 14.17 -11.49
N CYS A 309 -20.86 13.56 -11.07
CA CYS A 309 -19.70 13.33 -11.94
C CYS A 309 -20.04 12.40 -13.12
N VAL A 310 -20.75 11.31 -12.82
CA VAL A 310 -21.19 10.34 -13.83
C VAL A 310 -22.24 10.97 -14.76
N VAL A 311 -23.21 11.69 -14.21
CA VAL A 311 -24.26 12.35 -14.99
C VAL A 311 -23.67 13.41 -15.92
N LEU A 312 -22.72 14.22 -15.46
CA LEU A 312 -22.04 15.20 -16.32
C LEU A 312 -21.28 14.51 -17.45
N ALA A 313 -20.53 13.44 -17.14
CA ALA A 313 -19.78 12.68 -18.13
C ALA A 313 -20.68 12.04 -19.18
N ASN A 314 -21.80 11.44 -18.78
CA ASN A 314 -22.79 10.89 -19.71
C ASN A 314 -23.41 11.98 -20.60
N LYS A 315 -23.80 13.13 -20.03
CA LYS A 315 -24.33 14.25 -20.81
C LYS A 315 -23.36 14.72 -21.90
N VAL A 316 -22.07 14.85 -21.57
CA VAL A 316 -21.02 15.21 -22.52
C VAL A 316 -20.80 14.09 -23.54
N GLY A 317 -20.70 12.84 -23.09
CA GLY A 317 -20.52 11.67 -23.94
C GLY A 317 -21.64 11.52 -24.97
N ASP A 318 -22.89 11.62 -24.53
CA ASP A 318 -24.08 11.52 -25.38
C ASP A 318 -24.17 12.69 -26.38
N HIS A 319 -23.83 13.92 -25.95
CA HIS A 319 -23.81 15.09 -26.82
C HIS A 319 -22.84 14.92 -28.00
N PHE A 320 -21.67 14.32 -27.75
CA PHE A 320 -20.60 14.20 -28.74
C PHE A 320 -20.51 12.84 -29.44
N ALA A 321 -21.26 11.83 -29.01
CA ALA A 321 -21.15 10.45 -29.50
C ALA A 321 -21.23 10.34 -31.04
N ALA A 322 -22.14 11.10 -31.67
CA ALA A 322 -22.30 11.08 -33.13
C ALA A 322 -21.21 11.86 -33.88
N ARG A 323 -20.71 12.97 -33.31
CA ARG A 323 -19.75 13.87 -33.97
C ARG A 323 -18.31 13.41 -33.79
N TYR A 324 -17.98 12.88 -32.61
CA TYR A 324 -16.64 12.43 -32.23
C TYR A 324 -16.69 11.00 -31.68
N PRO A 325 -17.09 9.99 -32.49
CA PRO A 325 -17.25 8.60 -32.03
C PRO A 325 -15.92 7.92 -31.61
N HIS A 326 -14.79 8.55 -31.91
CA HIS A 326 -13.45 8.09 -31.57
C HIS A 326 -12.92 8.70 -30.26
N VAL A 327 -13.66 9.61 -29.63
CA VAL A 327 -13.27 10.28 -28.38
C VAL A 327 -13.94 9.59 -27.20
N ARG A 328 -13.13 9.25 -26.22
CA ARG A 328 -13.56 8.80 -24.90
C ARG A 328 -13.63 9.98 -23.94
N PHE A 329 -14.70 10.07 -23.15
CA PHE A 329 -14.85 11.07 -22.10
C PHE A 329 -14.63 10.43 -20.74
N ASN A 330 -13.60 10.86 -20.03
CA ASN A 330 -13.32 10.38 -18.68
C ASN A 330 -13.80 11.38 -17.65
N PHE A 331 -14.20 10.91 -16.48
CA PHE A 331 -14.25 11.76 -15.29
C PHE A 331 -13.28 11.21 -14.24
N LEU A 332 -12.79 12.09 -13.37
CA LEU A 332 -12.05 11.68 -12.18
C LEU A 332 -13.02 11.63 -11.00
N GLY A 333 -13.19 10.44 -10.43
CA GLY A 333 -13.92 10.25 -9.18
C GLY A 333 -13.01 10.47 -7.99
N TYR A 334 -13.01 11.68 -7.41
CA TYR A 334 -12.53 11.92 -6.03
C TYR A 334 -13.59 11.43 -5.04
N LEU A 335 -13.90 10.15 -5.12
CA LEU A 335 -14.86 9.49 -4.25
C LEU A 335 -14.03 8.87 -3.14
N GLY A 336 -13.92 9.57 -2.02
CA GLY A 336 -13.00 9.18 -0.93
C GLY A 336 -13.13 10.00 0.35
N PHE A 337 -13.81 11.14 0.27
CA PHE A 337 -14.03 12.07 1.39
C PHE A 337 -15.49 12.03 1.88
N GLY A 338 -16.06 10.82 1.98
CA GLY A 338 -17.39 10.59 2.53
C GLY A 338 -18.55 10.51 1.55
N ASP A 339 -18.30 10.40 0.24
CA ASP A 339 -19.33 10.16 -0.77
C ASP A 339 -19.38 8.69 -1.21
N SER A 340 -20.36 8.30 -2.03
CA SER A 340 -20.40 7.01 -2.73
C SER A 340 -21.24 7.13 -4.00
N LEU A 341 -21.34 6.08 -4.81
CA LEU A 341 -22.24 6.02 -5.98
C LEU A 341 -23.42 5.07 -5.72
N PRO A 342 -24.63 5.29 -6.23
CA PRO A 342 -25.79 4.42 -5.97
C PRO A 342 -25.55 2.92 -6.19
N ILE A 343 -26.14 2.05 -5.35
CA ILE A 343 -26.05 0.57 -5.49
C ILE A 343 -27.13 -0.03 -6.39
N THR A 344 -28.16 0.75 -6.77
CA THR A 344 -29.34 0.25 -7.51
C THR A 344 -29.00 -0.28 -8.91
N GLY A 345 -27.84 0.09 -9.46
CA GLY A 345 -27.41 -0.29 -10.80
C GLY A 345 -28.15 0.43 -11.94
N GLU A 346 -29.04 1.38 -11.61
CA GLU A 346 -29.77 2.18 -12.59
C GLU A 346 -28.86 3.18 -13.32
N LEU A 347 -27.90 3.77 -12.60
CA LEU A 347 -26.90 4.65 -13.18
C LEU A 347 -25.84 3.81 -13.93
N LYS A 348 -25.65 4.09 -15.23
CA LYS A 348 -24.67 3.42 -16.09
C LYS A 348 -23.85 4.42 -16.88
N PHE A 349 -22.65 4.05 -17.29
CA PHE A 349 -21.85 4.88 -18.20
C PHE A 349 -22.39 4.81 -19.61
N SER A 350 -22.39 5.95 -20.31
CA SER A 350 -22.60 5.99 -21.75
C SER A 350 -21.49 5.21 -22.47
N PRO A 351 -21.74 4.68 -23.69
CA PRO A 351 -20.79 3.79 -24.37
C PRO A 351 -19.40 4.37 -24.65
N ASN A 352 -19.22 5.69 -24.63
CA ASN A 352 -17.96 6.40 -24.82
C ASN A 352 -17.45 7.09 -23.55
N VAL A 353 -18.00 6.74 -22.38
CA VAL A 353 -17.60 7.28 -21.07
C VAL A 353 -16.74 6.27 -20.31
N GLY A 354 -15.67 6.77 -19.71
CA GLY A 354 -14.79 6.05 -18.79
C GLY A 354 -14.64 6.76 -17.46
N ALA A 355 -13.94 6.12 -16.52
CA ALA A 355 -13.72 6.65 -15.18
C ALA A 355 -12.26 6.51 -14.74
N GLY A 356 -11.77 7.53 -14.06
CA GLY A 356 -10.59 7.52 -13.21
C GLY A 356 -10.99 7.42 -11.74
N VAL A 357 -10.28 6.62 -10.95
CA VAL A 357 -10.50 6.51 -9.49
C VAL A 357 -9.26 7.00 -8.73
N ALA A 358 -9.45 7.84 -7.72
CA ALA A 358 -8.39 8.36 -6.86
C ALA A 358 -8.64 7.98 -5.40
N GLU A 359 -7.92 6.97 -4.89
CA GLU A 359 -8.06 6.50 -3.50
C GLU A 359 -6.97 7.10 -2.61
N LEU A 360 -7.09 8.39 -2.30
CA LEU A 360 -6.15 9.08 -1.40
C LEU A 360 -6.31 8.60 0.04
N TRP A 361 -7.54 8.40 0.51
CA TRP A 361 -7.87 8.09 1.90
C TRP A 361 -7.91 6.58 2.19
N ARG A 362 -6.78 5.92 1.95
CA ARG A 362 -6.52 4.53 2.33
C ARG A 362 -5.21 4.43 3.11
N ASN A 363 -4.98 3.27 3.72
CA ASN A 363 -3.68 2.97 4.29
C ASN A 363 -2.69 2.62 3.16
N HIS A 364 -1.77 3.53 2.86
CA HIS A 364 -0.74 3.35 1.82
C HIS A 364 0.46 2.53 2.29
N GLY A 365 0.38 1.95 3.50
CA GLY A 365 1.19 0.82 3.94
C GLY A 365 0.55 -0.54 3.65
N LEU A 366 -0.60 -0.60 2.98
CA LEU A 366 -1.29 -1.83 2.60
C LEU A 366 -1.56 -1.89 1.09
N PRO A 367 -1.63 -3.11 0.50
CA PRO A 367 -2.13 -3.28 -0.87
C PRO A 367 -3.50 -2.63 -1.07
N ALA A 368 -3.82 -2.19 -2.30
CA ALA A 368 -5.08 -1.48 -2.58
C ALA A 368 -6.34 -2.32 -2.31
N ASP A 369 -6.26 -3.64 -2.43
CA ASP A 369 -7.34 -4.58 -2.11
C ASP A 369 -7.46 -4.89 -0.60
N CYS A 370 -6.57 -4.35 0.23
CA CYS A 370 -6.61 -4.45 1.69
C CYS A 370 -7.25 -3.22 2.35
N ASN A 371 -8.17 -2.55 1.66
CA ASN A 371 -8.90 -1.39 2.13
C ASN A 371 -10.41 -1.65 2.04
N GLU A 372 -11.09 -1.79 3.18
CA GLU A 372 -12.52 -2.06 3.25
C GLU A 372 -13.37 -0.98 2.56
N ARG A 373 -12.80 0.22 2.41
CA ARG A 373 -13.42 1.37 1.76
C ARG A 373 -13.34 1.29 0.23
N SER A 374 -12.46 0.46 -0.33
CA SER A 374 -12.27 0.42 -1.78
C SER A 374 -13.47 -0.17 -2.53
N ASP A 375 -14.31 -1.01 -1.90
CA ASP A 375 -15.49 -1.54 -2.60
C ASP A 375 -16.52 -0.43 -2.92
N ILE A 376 -16.73 0.53 -2.02
CA ILE A 376 -17.71 1.61 -2.23
C ILE A 376 -17.27 2.60 -3.32
N PHE A 377 -15.97 2.61 -3.67
CA PHE A 377 -15.37 3.53 -4.62
C PHE A 377 -14.90 2.82 -5.88
N PHE A 378 -13.71 2.23 -5.78
CA PHE A 378 -13.08 1.48 -6.86
C PHE A 378 -13.99 0.33 -7.32
N GLY A 379 -14.52 -0.48 -6.39
CA GLY A 379 -15.38 -1.61 -6.70
C GLY A 379 -16.65 -1.20 -7.46
N ARG A 380 -17.32 -0.12 -7.02
CA ARG A 380 -18.52 0.41 -7.70
C ARG A 380 -18.18 0.89 -9.12
N LEU A 381 -17.13 1.69 -9.28
CA LEU A 381 -16.69 2.16 -10.60
C LEU A 381 -16.28 1.00 -11.52
N ALA A 382 -15.62 -0.02 -10.98
CA ALA A 382 -15.19 -1.19 -11.75
C ALA A 382 -16.39 -1.97 -12.29
N ARG A 383 -17.43 -2.17 -11.48
CA ARG A 383 -18.69 -2.81 -11.89
C ARG A 383 -19.48 -1.99 -12.91
N MET A 384 -19.39 -0.67 -12.87
CA MET A 384 -20.06 0.23 -13.84
C MET A 384 -19.27 0.38 -15.15
N SER A 385 -17.97 0.13 -15.13
CA SER A 385 -17.09 0.32 -16.29
C SER A 385 -17.32 -0.74 -17.35
N SER A 386 -17.30 -0.32 -18.61
CA SER A 386 -17.37 -1.25 -19.73
C SER A 386 -16.02 -1.96 -19.94
N ALA A 387 -16.03 -3.25 -20.26
CA ALA A 387 -14.81 -4.00 -20.57
C ALA A 387 -14.00 -3.39 -21.75
N LYS A 388 -14.67 -2.66 -22.66
CA LYS A 388 -14.03 -2.00 -23.81
C LYS A 388 -13.15 -0.81 -23.40
N HIS A 389 -13.56 -0.06 -22.39
CA HIS A 389 -12.86 1.16 -21.96
C HIS A 389 -12.08 0.92 -20.66
N GLY A 390 -12.58 0.10 -19.75
CA GLY A 390 -11.97 -0.19 -18.46
C GLY A 390 -11.75 1.05 -17.59
N LEU A 391 -11.10 0.88 -16.45
CA LEU A 391 -10.81 1.96 -15.51
C LEU A 391 -9.40 2.52 -15.66
N TYR A 392 -9.25 3.78 -15.29
CA TYR A 392 -7.97 4.35 -14.92
C TYR A 392 -7.87 4.58 -13.43
N VAL A 393 -6.65 4.55 -12.91
CA VAL A 393 -6.35 4.82 -11.51
C VAL A 393 -5.44 6.03 -11.41
N TRP A 394 -5.76 6.92 -10.47
CA TRP A 394 -4.87 7.91 -9.91
C TRP A 394 -4.37 7.37 -8.56
N ASP A 395 -3.18 6.80 -8.55
CA ASP A 395 -2.58 6.17 -7.38
C ASP A 395 -1.60 7.12 -6.67
N TYR A 396 -1.23 6.75 -5.44
CA TYR A 396 -0.34 7.51 -4.58
C TYR A 396 0.71 6.58 -3.98
N LEU A 397 1.97 6.76 -4.39
CA LEU A 397 3.13 6.07 -3.82
C LEU A 397 4.08 7.07 -3.18
N ALA A 398 3.51 7.98 -2.38
CA ALA A 398 4.23 9.07 -1.75
C ALA A 398 3.69 9.36 -0.33
N ASN A 399 4.61 9.76 0.55
CA ASN A 399 4.27 10.52 1.74
C ASN A 399 4.49 12.02 1.44
N PHE A 400 3.43 12.77 1.20
CA PHE A 400 3.50 14.18 0.83
C PHE A 400 3.93 15.09 1.98
N SER A 401 3.81 14.66 3.24
CA SER A 401 4.32 15.43 4.38
C SER A 401 5.85 15.48 4.40
N ASP A 402 6.51 14.39 4.02
CA ASP A 402 7.96 14.24 3.97
C ASP A 402 8.36 13.05 3.09
N PHE A 403 8.93 13.32 1.91
CA PHE A 403 9.41 12.32 0.97
C PHE A 403 10.66 11.59 1.48
N CYS A 404 11.38 12.13 2.47
CA CYS A 404 12.66 11.63 2.94
C CYS A 404 12.53 10.63 4.09
N ILE A 405 11.39 10.54 4.80
CA ILE A 405 11.28 9.52 5.85
C ILE A 405 11.19 8.10 5.27
N PRO A 406 11.75 7.08 5.95
CA PRO A 406 11.56 5.68 5.61
C PRO A 406 10.08 5.31 5.49
N PHE A 407 9.58 4.96 4.30
CA PHE A 407 8.15 4.68 4.11
C PHE A 407 7.91 3.31 3.46
N PRO A 408 7.15 2.39 4.09
CA PRO A 408 7.15 0.98 3.72
C PRO A 408 6.11 0.64 2.62
N ASN A 409 6.19 1.29 1.45
CA ASN A 409 5.20 1.14 0.37
C ASN A 409 5.70 0.41 -0.89
N HIS A 410 6.96 -0.03 -0.94
CA HIS A 410 7.54 -0.69 -2.12
C HIS A 410 6.94 -2.09 -2.37
N ARG A 411 6.87 -2.94 -1.33
CA ARG A 411 6.44 -4.34 -1.45
C ARG A 411 4.94 -4.48 -1.75
N ILE A 412 4.11 -3.60 -1.19
CA ILE A 412 2.65 -3.65 -1.35
C ILE A 412 2.20 -3.48 -2.80
N PHE A 413 3.01 -2.79 -3.64
CA PHE A 413 2.63 -2.51 -5.01
C PHE A 413 2.54 -3.78 -5.86
N GLY A 414 3.27 -4.84 -5.51
CA GLY A 414 3.17 -6.14 -6.18
C GLY A 414 1.75 -6.71 -6.14
N GLN A 415 1.09 -6.66 -4.99
CA GLN A 415 -0.31 -7.09 -4.86
C GLN A 415 -1.28 -6.07 -5.45
N THR A 416 -1.02 -4.77 -5.26
CA THR A 416 -1.82 -3.70 -5.88
C THR A 416 -1.89 -3.84 -7.41
N ALA A 417 -0.77 -4.11 -8.08
CA ALA A 417 -0.73 -4.31 -9.53
C ALA A 417 -1.55 -5.54 -9.96
N LYS A 418 -1.50 -6.64 -9.20
CA LYS A 418 -2.32 -7.84 -9.44
C LYS A 418 -3.80 -7.53 -9.28
N PHE A 419 -4.17 -6.81 -8.23
CA PHE A 419 -5.55 -6.35 -8.03
C PHE A 419 -6.03 -5.47 -9.19
N TYR A 420 -5.21 -4.54 -9.67
CA TYR A 420 -5.54 -3.71 -10.84
C TYR A 420 -5.76 -4.54 -12.11
N LYS A 421 -4.93 -5.57 -12.34
CA LYS A 421 -5.13 -6.53 -13.44
C LYS A 421 -6.44 -7.30 -13.30
N GLU A 422 -6.71 -7.86 -12.12
CA GLU A 422 -7.94 -8.60 -11.81
C GLU A 422 -9.19 -7.72 -11.96
N SER A 423 -9.05 -6.42 -11.72
CA SER A 423 -10.13 -5.43 -11.79
C SER A 423 -10.31 -4.77 -13.17
N GLY A 424 -9.54 -5.18 -14.18
CA GLY A 424 -9.65 -4.65 -15.54
C GLY A 424 -9.15 -3.21 -15.73
N VAL A 425 -8.28 -2.71 -14.84
CA VAL A 425 -7.63 -1.41 -14.97
C VAL A 425 -6.76 -1.39 -16.23
N GLN A 426 -6.94 -0.37 -17.07
CA GLN A 426 -6.24 -0.22 -18.35
C GLN A 426 -5.03 0.71 -18.24
N GLY A 427 -4.94 1.49 -17.18
CA GLY A 427 -3.95 2.54 -17.03
C GLY A 427 -3.87 3.13 -15.63
N VAL A 428 -2.68 3.57 -15.25
CA VAL A 428 -2.40 4.16 -13.94
C VAL A 428 -1.55 5.40 -14.13
N PHE A 429 -2.04 6.52 -13.58
CA PHE A 429 -1.23 7.66 -13.19
C PHE A 429 -0.91 7.54 -11.71
N CYS A 430 0.34 7.70 -11.31
CA CYS A 430 0.73 7.67 -9.91
C CYS A 430 1.49 8.94 -9.52
N GLN A 431 1.05 9.62 -8.46
CA GLN A 431 1.91 10.58 -7.78
C GLN A 431 2.87 9.81 -6.88
N THR A 432 4.14 9.76 -7.26
CA THR A 432 5.20 9.21 -6.42
C THR A 432 5.85 10.35 -5.64
N GLN A 433 6.90 10.07 -4.88
CA GLN A 433 7.73 11.15 -4.34
C GLN A 433 8.20 12.04 -5.51
N PHE A 434 8.01 13.36 -5.40
CA PHE A 434 8.29 14.26 -6.51
C PHE A 434 9.76 14.30 -6.88
N SER A 435 10.66 13.97 -5.96
CA SER A 435 12.10 13.86 -6.21
C SER A 435 12.55 12.40 -6.18
N THR A 436 12.86 11.83 -7.34
CA THR A 436 13.44 10.47 -7.44
C THR A 436 14.88 10.41 -6.93
N SER A 437 15.55 11.55 -6.85
CA SER A 437 16.93 11.67 -6.42
C SER A 437 17.09 11.89 -4.91
N ILE A 438 16.04 12.34 -4.22
CA ILE A 438 16.11 12.72 -2.80
C ILE A 438 15.22 11.85 -1.92
N GLY A 439 14.01 11.51 -2.38
CA GLY A 439 13.04 10.74 -1.58
C GLY A 439 13.49 9.32 -1.26
N ASP A 440 12.99 8.77 -0.15
CA ASP A 440 13.32 7.43 0.32
C ASP A 440 12.99 6.37 -0.74
N MET A 441 14.02 5.70 -1.24
CA MET A 441 13.93 4.64 -2.25
C MET A 441 13.07 5.01 -3.48
N ALA A 442 12.92 6.31 -3.79
CA ALA A 442 11.98 6.78 -4.80
C ALA A 442 12.28 6.23 -6.20
N ALA A 443 13.55 6.08 -6.56
CA ALA A 443 13.97 5.45 -7.82
C ALA A 443 13.64 3.94 -7.88
N LEU A 444 13.75 3.21 -6.76
CA LEU A 444 13.31 1.80 -6.67
C LEU A 444 11.78 1.72 -6.85
N ASN A 445 11.03 2.57 -6.13
CA ASN A 445 9.57 2.60 -6.19
C ASN A 445 9.07 2.87 -7.62
N LEU A 446 9.69 3.85 -8.31
CA LEU A 446 9.36 4.16 -9.70
C LEU A 446 9.72 3.01 -10.65
N TRP A 447 10.84 2.33 -10.42
CA TRP A 447 11.23 1.17 -11.23
C TRP A 447 10.27 -0.02 -11.01
N LEU A 448 9.88 -0.31 -9.77
CA LEU A 448 8.88 -1.34 -9.45
C LEU A 448 7.52 -1.00 -10.07
N PHE A 449 7.08 0.26 -9.97
CA PHE A 449 5.87 0.76 -10.63
C PHE A 449 5.86 0.45 -12.13
N ALA A 450 6.95 0.80 -12.81
CA ALA A 450 7.12 0.55 -14.24
C ALA A 450 7.08 -0.95 -14.60
N LYS A 451 7.78 -1.79 -13.84
CA LYS A 451 7.84 -3.24 -14.10
C LYS A 451 6.52 -3.95 -13.84
N LEU A 452 5.89 -3.65 -12.71
CA LEU A 452 4.67 -4.34 -12.28
C LEU A 452 3.43 -3.92 -13.08
N LEU A 453 3.37 -2.69 -13.62
CA LEU A 453 2.29 -2.32 -14.56
C LEU A 453 2.50 -2.88 -15.97
N TRP A 454 3.75 -3.21 -16.34
CA TRP A 454 4.01 -3.98 -17.55
C TRP A 454 3.56 -5.43 -17.36
N ASN A 455 4.03 -6.09 -16.30
CA ASN A 455 3.64 -7.46 -15.95
C ASN A 455 3.37 -7.59 -14.44
N PRO A 456 2.08 -7.58 -14.03
CA PRO A 456 1.68 -7.73 -12.63
C PRO A 456 1.98 -9.10 -12.00
N ASP A 457 2.29 -10.12 -12.81
CA ASP A 457 2.57 -11.47 -12.30
C ASP A 457 4.01 -11.63 -11.80
N LEU A 458 4.88 -10.63 -12.01
CA LEU A 458 6.26 -10.64 -11.53
C LEU A 458 6.33 -10.65 -10.00
N ASP A 459 7.35 -11.32 -9.47
CA ASP A 459 7.63 -11.33 -8.03
C ASP A 459 8.32 -10.03 -7.60
N VAL A 460 7.69 -9.30 -6.69
CA VAL A 460 8.18 -7.99 -6.22
C VAL A 460 9.48 -8.10 -5.43
N ASP A 461 9.72 -9.22 -4.74
CA ASP A 461 10.94 -9.43 -3.95
C ASP A 461 12.12 -9.77 -4.86
N GLU A 462 11.91 -10.61 -5.87
CA GLU A 462 12.90 -10.88 -6.91
C GLU A 462 13.27 -9.59 -7.66
N LEU A 463 12.26 -8.81 -8.06
CA LEU A 463 12.46 -7.50 -8.69
C LEU A 463 13.25 -6.55 -7.79
N THR A 464 12.87 -6.44 -6.52
CA THR A 464 13.58 -5.62 -5.52
C THR A 464 15.04 -6.06 -5.39
N ALA A 465 15.29 -7.37 -5.31
CA ALA A 465 16.64 -7.91 -5.22
C ALA A 465 17.46 -7.60 -6.49
N THR A 466 16.88 -7.76 -7.68
CA THR A 466 17.53 -7.40 -8.96
C THR A 466 17.92 -5.93 -8.98
N TYR A 467 16.97 -5.03 -8.67
CA TYR A 467 17.24 -3.60 -8.64
C TYR A 467 18.30 -3.25 -7.61
N VAL A 468 18.18 -3.76 -6.37
CA VAL A 468 19.10 -3.40 -5.28
C VAL A 468 20.53 -3.84 -5.59
N ASN A 469 20.71 -5.03 -6.15
CA ASN A 469 22.03 -5.50 -6.58
C ASN A 469 22.62 -4.63 -7.70
N ALA A 470 21.80 -4.21 -8.67
CA ALA A 470 22.24 -3.37 -9.77
C ALA A 470 22.53 -1.91 -9.35
N ALA A 471 21.65 -1.31 -8.56
CA ALA A 471 21.70 0.09 -8.16
C ALA A 471 22.77 0.37 -7.09
N TYR A 472 22.99 -0.57 -6.16
CA TYR A 472 23.83 -0.34 -4.99
C TYR A 472 25.07 -1.22 -4.92
N GLY A 473 25.25 -2.17 -5.86
CA GLY A 473 26.48 -2.94 -6.02
C GLY A 473 26.98 -3.54 -4.71
N ARG A 474 28.19 -3.13 -4.29
CA ARG A 474 28.81 -3.64 -3.06
C ARG A 474 28.04 -3.27 -1.79
N GLY A 475 27.21 -2.23 -1.83
CA GLY A 475 26.34 -1.81 -0.72
C GLY A 475 24.98 -2.51 -0.68
N ALA A 476 24.65 -3.37 -1.64
CA ALA A 476 23.34 -4.01 -1.76
C ALA A 476 22.87 -4.70 -0.47
N LYS A 477 23.77 -5.41 0.24
CA LYS A 477 23.42 -6.07 1.51
C LYS A 477 22.87 -5.10 2.57
N GLY A 478 23.49 -3.93 2.71
CA GLY A 478 23.02 -2.92 3.67
C GLY A 478 21.68 -2.31 3.28
N ILE A 479 21.42 -2.17 1.98
CA ILE A 479 20.10 -1.72 1.49
C ILE A 479 19.03 -2.79 1.69
N GLN A 480 19.34 -4.07 1.45
CA GLN A 480 18.41 -5.18 1.74
C GLN A 480 18.08 -5.26 3.24
N GLU A 481 19.06 -5.06 4.11
CA GLU A 481 18.85 -5.00 5.56
C GLU A 481 17.95 -3.82 5.94
N TYR A 482 18.16 -2.63 5.35
CA TYR A 482 17.30 -1.47 5.54
C TYR A 482 15.84 -1.74 5.12
N LEU A 483 15.62 -2.27 3.91
CA LEU A 483 14.28 -2.61 3.41
C LEU A 483 13.60 -3.69 4.26
N GLY A 484 14.36 -4.69 4.71
CA GLY A 484 13.85 -5.75 5.59
C GLY A 484 13.40 -5.23 6.96
N LEU A 485 14.16 -4.30 7.55
CA LEU A 485 13.76 -3.62 8.80
C LEU A 485 12.51 -2.77 8.61
N LEU A 486 12.38 -2.12 7.46
CA LEU A 486 11.24 -1.27 7.13
C LEU A 486 9.95 -2.10 6.92
N GLU A 487 10.06 -3.23 6.23
CA GLU A 487 8.94 -4.18 6.09
C GLU A 487 8.56 -4.82 7.43
N HIS A 488 9.54 -5.17 8.26
CA HIS A 488 9.30 -5.70 9.60
C HIS A 488 8.55 -4.70 10.48
N ALA A 489 8.90 -3.42 10.40
CA ALA A 489 8.19 -2.37 11.11
C ALA A 489 6.73 -2.25 10.65
N ARG A 490 6.47 -2.36 9.34
CA ARG A 490 5.11 -2.36 8.77
C ARG A 490 4.27 -3.52 9.32
N LEU A 491 4.85 -4.72 9.43
CA LEU A 491 4.18 -5.94 9.90
C LEU A 491 4.12 -6.08 11.43
N ARG A 492 4.71 -5.16 12.18
CA ARG A 492 4.78 -5.27 13.66
C ARG A 492 3.43 -5.08 14.33
N GLN A 493 2.54 -4.27 13.75
CA GLN A 493 1.25 -3.88 14.32
C GLN A 493 0.22 -3.61 13.22
N ARG A 494 -0.82 -4.45 13.12
CA ARG A 494 -1.83 -4.43 12.03
C ARG A 494 -2.51 -3.09 11.81
N TRP A 495 -2.90 -2.42 12.90
CA TRP A 495 -3.70 -1.19 12.84
C TRP A 495 -2.84 0.07 12.77
N THR A 496 -1.63 -0.02 12.24
CA THR A 496 -0.76 1.14 12.03
C THR A 496 -1.23 1.89 10.80
N TRP A 497 -1.52 3.19 10.95
CA TRP A 497 -1.97 4.00 9.81
C TRP A 497 -0.78 4.63 9.09
N LEU A 498 -0.62 4.32 7.80
CA LEU A 498 0.39 4.88 6.92
C LEU A 498 -0.30 5.61 5.75
N GLY A 499 -0.96 6.73 6.05
CA GLY A 499 -1.63 7.56 5.03
C GLY A 499 -0.64 8.32 4.14
N CYS A 500 -1.17 9.10 3.19
CA CYS A 500 -0.35 9.98 2.33
C CYS A 500 0.32 11.17 3.05
N TYR A 501 -0.07 11.44 4.31
CA TYR A 501 0.41 12.59 5.08
C TYR A 501 0.84 12.15 6.48
N VAL A 502 1.99 11.50 6.55
CA VAL A 502 2.64 11.02 7.77
C VAL A 502 3.78 11.96 8.11
N ALA A 503 3.76 12.51 9.33
CA ALA A 503 4.68 13.57 9.72
C ALA A 503 6.05 13.05 10.19
N ASP A 504 6.08 11.84 10.77
CA ASP A 504 7.29 11.21 11.29
C ASP A 504 7.20 9.67 11.30
N THR A 505 8.25 9.01 11.78
CA THR A 505 8.35 7.55 11.88
C THR A 505 8.00 6.97 13.27
N SER A 506 7.60 7.80 14.24
CA SER A 506 7.50 7.45 15.67
C SER A 506 6.49 6.36 16.01
N HIS A 507 5.48 6.17 15.15
CA HIS A 507 4.39 5.23 15.36
C HIS A 507 4.64 3.83 14.74
N TYR A 508 5.65 3.67 13.90
CA TYR A 508 6.04 2.35 13.33
C TYR A 508 7.52 1.99 13.51
N LEU A 509 8.43 2.96 13.67
CA LEU A 509 9.84 2.71 13.99
C LEU A 509 10.16 2.95 15.46
N THR A 510 10.77 1.96 16.10
CA THR A 510 11.41 2.09 17.42
C THR A 510 12.77 2.77 17.30
N GLY A 511 13.32 3.26 18.43
CA GLY A 511 14.71 3.79 18.45
C GLY A 511 15.75 2.75 18.02
N ASP A 512 15.53 1.47 18.36
CA ASP A 512 16.34 0.34 17.86
C ASP A 512 16.29 0.22 16.35
N ASP A 513 15.10 0.29 15.75
CA ASP A 513 14.95 0.23 14.29
C ASP A 513 15.73 1.36 13.63
N CYS A 514 15.60 2.60 14.13
CA CYS A 514 16.31 3.75 13.61
C CYS A 514 17.84 3.56 13.65
N VAL A 515 18.39 3.03 14.75
CA VAL A 515 19.84 2.76 14.86
C VAL A 515 20.29 1.65 13.91
N LYS A 516 19.51 0.56 13.81
CA LYS A 516 19.80 -0.55 12.89
C LYS A 516 19.76 -0.10 11.42
N MET A 517 18.75 0.69 11.05
CA MET A 517 18.59 1.27 9.71
C MET A 517 19.75 2.22 9.36
N LEU A 518 20.08 3.15 10.25
CA LEU A 518 21.20 4.07 10.03
C LEU A 518 22.54 3.33 9.87
N ARG A 519 22.77 2.30 10.69
CA ARG A 519 23.93 1.41 10.55
C ARG A 519 23.96 0.68 9.21
N ALA A 520 22.82 0.12 8.77
CA ALA A 520 22.72 -0.60 7.51
C ALA A 520 23.09 0.32 6.31
N LEU A 521 22.61 1.56 6.32
CA LEU A 521 22.92 2.57 5.31
C LEU A 521 24.39 3.03 5.34
N ASP A 522 24.97 3.21 6.53
CA ASP A 522 26.40 3.52 6.67
C ASP A 522 27.28 2.36 6.19
N ASN A 523 26.89 1.11 6.48
CA ASN A 523 27.58 -0.08 5.97
C ASN A 523 27.51 -0.15 4.44
N ALA A 524 26.34 0.12 3.86
CA ALA A 524 26.16 0.16 2.41
C ALA A 524 27.08 1.21 1.77
N TRP A 525 27.10 2.43 2.32
CA TRP A 525 27.99 3.51 1.87
C TRP A 525 29.45 3.11 1.95
N ASN A 526 29.91 2.61 3.09
CA ASN A 526 31.31 2.25 3.27
C ASN A 526 31.77 1.12 2.32
N ALA A 527 30.87 0.21 1.94
CA ALA A 527 31.17 -0.89 1.04
C ALA A 527 31.32 -0.46 -0.44
N GLY A 528 30.56 0.55 -0.89
CA GLY A 528 30.43 0.93 -2.31
C GLY A 528 30.79 2.37 -2.68
N ARG A 529 31.16 3.24 -1.74
CA ARG A 529 31.45 4.68 -1.99
C ARG A 529 32.56 4.98 -3.02
N GLY A 530 33.40 4.00 -3.36
CA GLY A 530 34.46 4.14 -4.36
C GLY A 530 34.07 3.68 -5.77
N GLY A 531 32.88 3.09 -5.93
CA GLY A 531 32.39 2.54 -7.19
C GLY A 531 31.42 3.47 -7.92
N PRO A 532 31.01 3.09 -9.14
CA PRO A 532 30.00 3.83 -9.90
C PRO A 532 28.65 3.93 -9.17
N GLU A 533 28.31 2.98 -8.29
CA GLU A 533 27.09 2.97 -7.46
C GLU A 533 27.04 4.07 -6.38
N ALA A 534 28.14 4.81 -6.17
CA ALA A 534 28.25 5.81 -5.10
C ALA A 534 27.17 6.91 -5.18
N VAL A 535 26.63 7.20 -6.38
CA VAL A 535 25.49 8.12 -6.55
C VAL A 535 24.23 7.60 -5.86
N MET A 536 23.87 6.33 -6.07
CA MET A 536 22.69 5.73 -5.46
C MET A 536 22.87 5.55 -3.95
N LEU A 537 24.05 5.12 -3.52
CA LEU A 537 24.38 4.98 -2.09
C LEU A 537 24.36 6.32 -1.36
N ARG A 538 24.78 7.42 -2.02
CA ARG A 538 24.70 8.77 -1.46
C ARG A 538 23.24 9.17 -1.22
N ARG A 539 22.36 8.95 -2.19
CA ARG A 539 20.91 9.27 -2.11
C ARG A 539 20.22 8.50 -1.00
N ALA A 540 20.49 7.19 -0.89
CA ALA A 540 19.91 6.34 0.14
C ALA A 540 20.16 6.81 1.59
N ARG A 541 21.25 7.55 1.84
CA ARG A 541 21.59 8.06 3.18
C ARG A 541 20.78 9.27 3.59
N ILE A 542 20.14 9.98 2.65
CA ILE A 542 19.33 11.17 2.96
C ILE A 542 18.20 10.75 3.91
N ALA A 543 17.48 9.68 3.58
CA ALA A 543 16.40 9.15 4.41
C ALA A 543 16.87 8.69 5.80
N GLY A 544 18.03 8.03 5.87
CA GLY A 544 18.63 7.62 7.14
C GLY A 544 18.96 8.80 8.05
N TYR A 545 19.49 9.89 7.50
CA TYR A 545 19.76 11.10 8.27
C TYR A 545 18.51 11.88 8.63
N ASP A 546 17.53 11.97 7.73
CA ASP A 546 16.27 12.64 8.00
C ASP A 546 15.55 11.97 9.19
N MET A 547 15.37 10.64 9.12
CA MET A 547 14.86 9.83 10.21
C MET A 547 15.66 10.03 11.50
N ALA A 548 17.00 9.99 11.43
CA ALA A 548 17.83 10.12 12.62
C ALA A 548 17.79 11.52 13.25
N LEU A 549 17.61 12.57 12.44
CA LEU A 549 17.39 13.93 12.93
C LEU A 549 16.03 14.05 13.61
N GLN A 550 14.99 13.44 13.04
CA GLN A 550 13.64 13.43 13.65
C GLN A 550 13.58 12.64 14.97
N ARG A 551 14.39 11.58 15.06
CA ARG A 551 14.32 10.55 16.11
C ARG A 551 15.56 10.53 17.01
N TYR A 552 16.36 11.60 17.00
CA TYR A 552 17.68 11.63 17.62
C TYR A 552 17.65 11.22 19.10
N ASN A 553 16.75 11.83 19.89
CA ASN A 553 16.62 11.53 21.33
C ASN A 553 16.22 10.07 21.59
N ASP A 554 15.41 9.48 20.72
CA ASP A 554 15.00 8.07 20.81
C ASP A 554 16.15 7.09 20.52
N MET A 555 17.17 7.54 19.79
CA MET A 555 18.29 6.72 19.36
C MET A 555 19.43 6.69 20.37
N ILE A 556 19.48 7.61 21.36
CA ILE A 556 20.63 7.74 22.26
C ILE A 556 20.85 6.46 23.09
N GLU A 557 19.82 5.96 23.79
CA GLU A 557 19.94 4.71 24.56
C GLU A 557 20.18 3.49 23.63
N PRO A 558 19.41 3.28 22.55
CA PRO A 558 19.65 2.15 21.67
C PRO A 558 21.02 2.18 21.01
N ALA A 559 21.55 3.35 20.66
CA ALA A 559 22.89 3.47 20.08
C ALA A 559 23.97 3.03 21.06
N GLN A 560 23.86 3.41 22.34
CA GLN A 560 24.77 2.95 23.38
C GLN A 560 24.69 1.43 23.56
N ARG A 561 23.47 0.88 23.72
CA ARG A 561 23.24 -0.55 23.89
C ARG A 561 23.70 -1.39 22.71
N LEU A 562 23.45 -0.92 21.48
CA LEU A 562 23.86 -1.58 20.24
C LEU A 562 25.32 -1.28 19.86
N ARG A 563 26.05 -0.47 20.65
CA ARG A 563 27.44 -0.05 20.39
C ARG A 563 27.61 0.66 19.05
N TYR A 564 26.61 1.44 18.65
CA TYR A 564 26.69 2.35 17.51
C TYR A 564 27.16 3.73 17.98
N LYS A 565 28.17 4.30 17.31
CA LYS A 565 28.60 5.66 17.59
C LYS A 565 27.67 6.65 16.91
N LEU A 566 26.67 7.15 17.64
CA LEU A 566 25.77 8.18 17.14
C LEU A 566 26.55 9.49 16.88
N MET A 567 26.41 10.03 15.68
CA MET A 567 27.02 11.30 15.27
C MET A 567 26.32 12.47 15.96
N PRO A 568 27.03 13.54 16.38
CA PRO A 568 26.38 14.74 16.90
C PRO A 568 25.32 15.29 15.93
N ARG A 569 24.16 15.68 16.44
CA ARG A 569 23.01 16.14 15.64
C ARG A 569 23.32 17.34 14.74
N GLU A 570 24.24 18.22 15.15
CA GLU A 570 24.68 19.38 14.37
C GLU A 570 25.51 18.95 13.15
N GLU A 571 26.39 17.96 13.33
CA GLU A 571 27.17 17.38 12.23
C GLU A 571 26.25 16.60 11.28
N MET A 572 25.27 15.88 11.83
CA MET A 572 24.28 15.14 11.04
C MET A 572 23.42 16.09 10.19
N LEU A 573 22.93 17.19 10.77
CA LEU A 573 22.18 18.22 10.06
C LEU A 573 23.00 18.83 8.92
N TYR A 574 24.27 19.14 9.17
CA TYR A 574 25.17 19.65 8.14
C TYR A 574 25.33 18.65 6.97
N ARG A 575 25.53 17.36 7.29
CA ARG A 575 25.69 16.31 6.27
C ARG A 575 24.40 16.08 5.48
N TRP A 576 23.26 15.97 6.15
CA TRP A 576 21.95 15.84 5.51
C TRP A 576 21.70 17.00 4.55
N LYS A 577 21.89 18.24 5.01
CA LYS A 577 21.73 19.45 4.20
C LYS A 577 22.65 19.43 2.98
N SER A 578 23.93 19.11 3.17
CA SER A 578 24.90 19.04 2.08
C SER A 578 24.55 17.98 1.02
N LEU A 579 23.95 16.86 1.42
CA LEU A 579 23.47 15.84 0.49
C LEU A 579 22.28 16.37 -0.34
N VAL A 580 21.28 16.94 0.32
CA VAL A 580 20.08 17.48 -0.35
C VAL A 580 20.46 18.62 -1.30
N GLU A 581 21.21 19.62 -0.83
CA GLU A 581 21.70 20.73 -1.67
C GLU A 581 22.55 20.23 -2.83
N GLY A 582 23.34 19.18 -2.60
CA GLY A 582 24.18 18.55 -3.63
C GLY A 582 23.36 17.91 -4.76
N GLU A 583 22.24 17.26 -4.45
CA GLU A 583 21.35 16.70 -5.48
C GLU A 583 20.52 17.80 -6.16
N THR A 584 19.98 18.77 -5.41
CA THR A 584 19.25 19.91 -5.98
C THR A 584 20.14 20.73 -6.93
N SER A 585 21.41 20.94 -6.57
CA SER A 585 22.40 21.61 -7.44
C SER A 585 22.72 20.83 -8.72
N ARG A 586 22.44 19.52 -8.75
CA ARG A 586 22.54 18.66 -9.93
C ARG A 586 21.24 18.58 -10.75
N GLY A 587 20.22 19.34 -10.36
CA GLY A 587 18.95 19.42 -11.07
C GLY A 587 17.83 18.53 -10.50
N ALA A 588 18.03 17.93 -9.32
CA ALA A 588 16.96 17.20 -8.65
C ALA A 588 15.77 18.13 -8.32
N TYR A 589 14.56 17.56 -8.30
CA TYR A 589 13.37 18.30 -7.87
C TYR A 589 13.52 18.68 -6.39
N GLY A 590 13.37 19.97 -6.08
CA GLY A 590 13.82 20.55 -4.79
C GLY A 590 12.85 20.41 -3.62
N GLU A 591 11.62 19.95 -3.86
CA GLU A 591 10.66 19.70 -2.79
C GLU A 591 10.98 18.41 -2.04
N LEU A 592 10.98 18.51 -0.72
CA LEU A 592 11.15 17.40 0.22
C LEU A 592 9.81 16.90 0.78
N GLY A 593 8.72 17.59 0.45
CA GLY A 593 7.32 17.23 0.68
C GLY A 593 6.46 18.17 -0.16
N GLU A 594 5.16 17.92 -0.32
CA GLU A 594 4.27 18.74 -1.13
C GLU A 594 4.26 20.20 -0.64
N GLY A 595 4.84 21.10 -1.44
CA GLY A 595 5.02 22.51 -1.08
C GLY A 595 6.04 22.76 0.04
N ARG A 596 6.85 21.77 0.42
CA ARG A 596 7.86 21.87 1.50
C ARG A 596 9.28 21.76 0.93
N MET A 597 10.08 22.79 1.19
CA MET A 597 11.46 22.89 0.71
C MET A 597 12.45 22.56 1.84
N LEU A 598 13.74 22.44 1.50
CA LEU A 598 14.84 22.23 2.45
C LEU A 598 14.76 23.11 3.70
N GLY A 599 14.49 24.42 3.52
CA GLY A 599 14.42 25.37 4.63
C GLY A 599 13.32 25.07 5.65
N THR A 600 12.22 24.44 5.22
CA THR A 600 11.12 24.04 6.11
C THR A 600 11.61 23.01 7.13
N PHE A 601 12.29 21.97 6.67
CA PHE A 601 12.80 20.89 7.52
C PHE A 601 14.03 21.32 8.32
N GLU A 602 14.94 22.10 7.73
CA GLU A 602 16.08 22.67 8.46
C GLU A 602 15.61 23.47 9.68
N ASN A 603 14.56 24.29 9.53
CA ASN A 603 14.00 25.05 10.64
C ASN A 603 13.46 24.12 11.72
N ILE A 604 12.70 23.08 11.37
CA ILE A 604 12.15 22.12 12.34
C ILE A 604 13.27 21.44 13.13
N PHE A 605 14.31 20.96 12.45
CA PHE A 605 15.45 20.33 13.11
C PHE A 605 16.19 21.29 14.03
N ARG A 606 16.44 22.54 13.59
CA ARG A 606 17.11 23.55 14.42
C ARG A 606 16.34 23.89 15.69
N HIS A 607 15.02 24.06 15.61
CA HIS A 607 14.20 24.31 16.81
C HIS A 607 14.19 23.09 17.74
N SER A 608 14.18 21.87 17.18
CA SER A 608 14.28 20.65 17.99
C SER A 608 15.60 20.54 18.77
N PHE A 609 16.63 21.30 18.38
CA PHE A 609 17.93 21.30 19.06
C PHE A 609 17.98 22.26 20.26
N GLU A 610 16.96 23.11 20.44
CA GLU A 610 16.83 23.92 21.65
C GLU A 610 16.64 23.03 22.89
N SER A 611 16.02 21.86 22.71
CA SER A 611 15.95 20.81 23.72
C SER A 611 17.29 20.06 23.84
N PRO A 612 17.71 19.66 25.05
CA PRO A 612 18.94 18.91 25.24
C PRO A 612 18.86 17.54 24.55
N ALA A 613 20.01 17.06 24.08
CA ALA A 613 20.13 15.73 23.48
C ALA A 613 20.21 14.66 24.59
N GLU A 614 19.05 14.27 25.11
CA GLU A 614 18.91 13.28 26.17
C GLU A 614 18.00 12.12 25.72
N PRO A 615 18.20 10.90 26.24
CA PRO A 615 17.29 9.81 25.96
C PRO A 615 15.85 10.21 26.29
N THR A 616 14.90 9.93 25.40
CA THR A 616 13.50 10.25 25.69
C THR A 616 13.01 9.42 26.87
N VAL A 617 12.57 10.11 27.93
CA VAL A 617 12.00 9.50 29.14
C VAL A 617 10.54 9.91 29.27
N TYR A 618 9.68 8.91 29.46
CA TYR A 618 8.27 9.10 29.76
C TYR A 618 8.03 8.87 31.24
N PRO A 619 7.85 9.92 32.06
CA PRO A 619 7.49 9.77 33.47
C PRO A 619 6.05 9.27 33.53
N ARG A 620 5.84 7.95 33.56
CA ARG A 620 4.52 7.34 33.66
C ARG A 620 4.11 7.26 35.13
N ARG A 621 2.97 7.87 35.47
CA ARG A 621 2.37 7.78 36.83
C ARG A 621 1.52 6.54 37.03
N SER A 622 1.08 5.92 35.94
CA SER A 622 0.12 4.84 35.93
C SER A 622 0.66 3.61 35.22
N SER A 623 0.16 2.44 35.59
CA SER A 623 0.38 1.18 34.85
C SER A 623 -0.89 0.71 34.12
N VAL A 624 -2.04 1.18 34.57
CA VAL A 624 -3.32 1.07 33.89
C VAL A 624 -4.02 2.41 34.02
N ILE A 625 -4.61 2.90 32.94
CA ILE A 625 -5.51 4.07 32.96
C ILE A 625 -6.86 3.62 32.45
N VAL A 626 -7.90 3.86 33.23
CA VAL A 626 -9.29 3.64 32.82
C VAL A 626 -9.98 5.00 32.69
N ALA A 627 -10.41 5.30 31.48
CA ALA A 627 -11.30 6.40 31.17
C ALA A 627 -12.72 5.83 30.97
N PRO A 628 -13.52 5.73 32.05
CA PRO A 628 -14.90 5.27 31.95
C PRO A 628 -15.74 6.29 31.19
N ALA A 629 -16.97 5.90 30.80
CA ALA A 629 -17.92 6.75 30.09
C ALA A 629 -17.90 8.20 30.56
N ALA A 630 -18.03 8.47 31.86
CA ALA A 630 -18.03 9.82 32.44
C ALA A 630 -16.80 10.70 32.10
N ARG A 631 -15.64 10.11 31.80
CA ARG A 631 -14.41 10.81 31.38
C ARG A 631 -14.25 10.91 29.86
N LEU A 632 -15.08 10.23 29.09
CA LEU A 632 -15.05 10.33 27.63
C LEU A 632 -15.72 11.63 27.17
N THR A 633 -15.17 12.23 26.13
CA THR A 633 -15.68 13.41 25.44
C THR A 633 -15.98 13.05 23.99
N GLY A 634 -16.71 13.90 23.27
CA GLY A 634 -17.15 13.58 21.92
C GLY A 634 -17.87 14.70 21.22
N GLY A 635 -18.22 14.45 19.95
CA GLY A 635 -18.96 15.37 19.09
C GLY A 635 -20.43 15.53 19.48
N LYS A 636 -21.17 16.36 18.73
CA LYS A 636 -22.57 16.72 18.99
C LYS A 636 -23.55 15.54 19.08
N ARG A 637 -23.24 14.42 18.42
CA ARG A 637 -24.05 13.18 18.43
C ARG A 637 -23.74 12.26 19.61
N MET A 638 -22.71 12.56 20.40
CA MET A 638 -22.43 11.80 21.61
C MET A 638 -23.52 12.07 22.66
N THR A 639 -24.11 10.98 23.15
CA THR A 639 -25.02 10.94 24.28
C THR A 639 -24.46 10.00 25.35
N ARG A 640 -25.02 10.06 26.57
CA ARG A 640 -24.65 9.14 27.65
C ARG A 640 -25.86 8.31 28.03
N GLY A 641 -25.63 7.05 28.35
CA GLY A 641 -26.66 6.10 28.77
C GLY A 641 -26.15 5.17 29.87
N LYS A 642 -27.06 4.34 30.36
CA LYS A 642 -26.80 3.36 31.41
C LYS A 642 -27.66 2.12 31.17
N ASP A 643 -27.03 0.96 31.17
CA ASP A 643 -27.70 -0.33 31.06
C ASP A 643 -28.46 -0.65 32.38
N PRO A 644 -29.43 -1.61 32.37
CA PRO A 644 -30.17 -2.01 33.56
C PRO A 644 -29.29 -2.52 34.71
N ASP A 645 -28.13 -3.11 34.39
CA ASP A 645 -27.14 -3.58 35.38
C ASP A 645 -26.28 -2.43 35.96
N GLY A 646 -26.48 -1.22 35.47
CA GLY A 646 -25.76 -0.02 35.89
C GLY A 646 -24.51 0.30 35.07
N THR A 647 -24.20 -0.44 34.02
CA THR A 647 -23.07 -0.14 33.12
C THR A 647 -23.31 1.17 32.39
N GLU A 648 -22.48 2.19 32.66
CA GLU A 648 -22.53 3.47 31.96
C GLU A 648 -21.81 3.40 30.61
N TYR A 649 -22.35 4.09 29.61
CA TYR A 649 -21.77 4.16 28.27
C TYR A 649 -21.99 5.52 27.61
N CYS A 650 -21.12 5.86 26.67
CA CYS A 650 -21.38 6.89 25.67
C CYS A 650 -21.92 6.25 24.40
N ARG A 651 -22.85 6.90 23.70
CA ARG A 651 -23.46 6.42 22.46
C ARG A 651 -23.42 7.50 21.39
N PHE A 652 -23.15 7.11 20.15
CA PHE A 652 -23.59 7.87 18.99
C PHE A 652 -24.49 7.00 18.10
N GLN A 653 -25.37 7.67 17.36
CA GLN A 653 -26.20 7.09 16.31
C GLN A 653 -26.17 8.05 15.13
N VAL A 654 -25.85 7.53 13.95
CA VAL A 654 -25.77 8.31 12.71
C VAL A 654 -26.50 7.59 11.59
N LYS A 655 -27.10 8.36 10.69
CA LYS A 655 -27.62 7.84 9.43
C LYS A 655 -26.60 8.13 8.32
N LEU A 656 -26.51 7.24 7.32
CA LEU A 656 -25.70 7.52 6.13
C LEU A 656 -26.36 8.53 5.18
N GLY A 657 -27.63 8.88 5.40
CA GLY A 657 -28.38 9.86 4.61
C GLY A 657 -29.28 10.76 5.46
N GLY A 658 -29.52 11.98 4.97
CA GLY A 658 -30.41 12.97 5.61
C GLY A 658 -29.80 13.74 6.78
N GLU A 659 -28.49 13.62 7.01
CA GLU A 659 -27.74 14.38 8.01
C GLU A 659 -27.28 15.73 7.46
N THR A 660 -27.34 16.79 8.28
CA THR A 660 -26.94 18.15 7.86
C THR A 660 -25.43 18.39 7.93
N GLU A 661 -24.71 17.57 8.70
CA GLU A 661 -23.26 17.61 8.86
C GLU A 661 -22.66 16.32 8.33
N SER A 662 -21.46 16.39 7.74
CA SER A 662 -20.75 15.18 7.30
C SER A 662 -20.47 14.29 8.51
N VAL A 663 -20.95 13.05 8.43
CA VAL A 663 -20.79 12.03 9.47
C VAL A 663 -19.40 11.40 9.46
N TRP A 664 -18.65 11.63 8.39
CA TRP A 664 -17.41 10.96 8.10
C TRP A 664 -16.27 11.50 8.96
N MET A 665 -15.72 10.64 9.82
CA MET A 665 -14.53 10.88 10.64
C MET A 665 -14.44 12.28 11.26
N ASN A 666 -15.60 12.84 11.60
CA ASN A 666 -15.76 14.21 12.01
C ASN A 666 -15.81 14.27 13.54
N PRO A 667 -14.72 14.69 14.21
CA PRO A 667 -14.65 14.70 15.67
C PRO A 667 -15.73 15.57 16.30
N ASP A 668 -16.14 16.63 15.63
CA ASP A 668 -17.13 17.58 16.14
C ASP A 668 -18.57 17.06 15.99
N PHE A 669 -18.80 16.09 15.11
CA PHE A 669 -20.13 15.55 14.84
C PHE A 669 -20.40 14.24 15.59
N ALA A 670 -19.75 13.15 15.23
CA ALA A 670 -20.04 11.81 15.76
C ALA A 670 -18.75 11.11 16.17
N GLU A 671 -18.32 11.40 17.40
CA GLU A 671 -17.09 10.89 17.97
C GLU A 671 -17.30 10.62 19.45
N ILE A 672 -16.63 9.59 19.96
CA ILE A 672 -16.45 9.35 21.39
C ILE A 672 -14.97 9.05 21.60
N GLY A 673 -14.35 9.69 22.59
CA GLY A 673 -12.94 9.42 22.81
C GLY A 673 -12.38 9.93 24.13
N TYR A 674 -11.09 9.68 24.29
CA TYR A 674 -10.24 10.16 25.39
C TYR A 674 -8.98 10.90 24.90
N SER A 675 -8.57 11.98 25.57
CA SER A 675 -7.33 12.71 25.28
C SER A 675 -6.26 12.38 26.32
N ILE A 676 -5.02 12.25 25.86
CA ILE A 676 -3.87 11.94 26.73
C ILE A 676 -3.38 13.19 27.45
N GLU A 677 -3.38 13.10 28.78
CA GLU A 677 -2.79 14.08 29.67
C GLU A 677 -1.25 14.02 29.65
N ASP A 678 -0.60 15.11 30.02
CA ASP A 678 0.87 15.26 29.99
C ASP A 678 1.61 14.11 30.69
N ASP A 679 1.16 13.77 31.90
CA ASP A 679 1.80 12.80 32.78
C ASP A 679 1.50 11.33 32.42
N ASP A 680 0.68 11.12 31.40
CA ASP A 680 0.30 9.81 30.87
C ASP A 680 0.87 9.57 29.46
N ALA A 681 1.67 10.49 28.92
CA ALA A 681 2.41 10.28 27.68
C ALA A 681 3.38 9.08 27.82
N GLY A 682 3.51 8.29 26.75
CA GLY A 682 4.41 7.13 26.73
C GLY A 682 3.87 5.96 25.92
N TRP A 683 4.46 4.78 26.15
CA TRP A 683 4.06 3.55 25.47
C TRP A 683 2.91 2.85 26.20
N TRP A 684 1.88 2.51 25.44
CA TRP A 684 0.66 1.88 25.94
C TRP A 684 0.13 0.85 24.94
N TYR A 685 -0.45 -0.25 25.44
CA TYR A 685 -1.48 -0.94 24.67
C TYR A 685 -2.79 -0.18 24.85
N VAL A 686 -3.45 0.15 23.75
CA VAL A 686 -4.63 1.01 23.73
C VAL A 686 -5.87 0.19 23.41
N PHE A 687 -6.85 0.23 24.31
CA PHE A 687 -8.09 -0.52 24.21
C PHE A 687 -9.31 0.40 24.30
N ALA A 688 -10.40 -0.03 23.66
CA ALA A 688 -11.74 0.49 23.92
C ALA A 688 -12.70 -0.68 24.10
N THR A 689 -13.63 -0.58 25.06
CA THR A 689 -14.73 -1.56 25.15
C THR A 689 -15.96 -0.98 24.49
N VAL A 690 -16.41 -1.63 23.41
CA VAL A 690 -17.47 -1.17 22.54
C VAL A 690 -18.55 -2.23 22.35
N ARG A 691 -19.75 -1.82 21.97
CA ARG A 691 -20.74 -2.69 21.33
C ARG A 691 -21.40 -1.92 20.20
N THR A 692 -21.84 -2.62 19.18
CA THR A 692 -22.37 -2.02 17.95
C THR A 692 -23.66 -2.72 17.55
N ALA A 693 -24.51 -2.03 16.81
CA ALA A 693 -25.70 -2.60 16.19
C ALA A 693 -25.58 -2.47 14.66
N ALA A 694 -25.12 -3.54 14.01
CA ALA A 694 -24.99 -3.60 12.56
C ALA A 694 -26.36 -3.74 11.88
N SER A 695 -26.54 -3.05 10.76
CA SER A 695 -27.76 -3.12 9.95
C SER A 695 -27.77 -4.31 8.97
N VAL A 696 -26.58 -4.78 8.58
CA VAL A 696 -26.34 -5.91 7.66
C VAL A 696 -25.73 -7.09 8.41
N ASP A 697 -25.83 -8.29 7.83
CA ASP A 697 -25.43 -9.55 8.48
C ASP A 697 -23.97 -9.55 8.94
N VAL A 698 -23.06 -9.06 8.09
CA VAL A 698 -21.66 -8.80 8.41
C VAL A 698 -21.26 -7.45 7.84
N ASP A 699 -20.94 -6.51 8.72
CA ASP A 699 -20.37 -5.21 8.36
C ASP A 699 -18.88 -5.22 8.70
N PRO A 700 -17.97 -5.12 7.69
CA PRO A 700 -16.55 -5.15 7.95
C PRO A 700 -16.04 -3.91 8.70
N ALA A 701 -16.83 -2.83 8.75
CA ALA A 701 -16.47 -1.59 9.46
C ALA A 701 -17.71 -0.80 9.91
N VAL A 702 -18.48 -1.36 10.85
CA VAL A 702 -19.65 -0.68 11.45
C VAL A 702 -19.25 0.55 12.27
N SER A 703 -18.01 0.57 12.75
CA SER A 703 -17.36 1.68 13.45
C SER A 703 -15.85 1.58 13.27
N TYR A 704 -15.12 2.62 13.63
CA TYR A 704 -13.67 2.65 13.63
C TYR A 704 -13.16 3.08 15.01
N MET A 705 -12.02 2.54 15.43
CA MET A 705 -11.22 3.05 16.53
C MET A 705 -9.88 3.53 15.99
N GLY A 706 -9.38 4.67 16.45
CA GLY A 706 -8.07 5.13 16.04
C GLY A 706 -7.50 6.22 16.92
N ILE A 707 -6.39 6.80 16.46
CA ILE A 707 -5.61 7.76 17.23
C ILE A 707 -5.12 8.89 16.32
N TYR A 708 -5.53 10.12 16.66
CA TYR A 708 -4.87 11.33 16.16
C TYR A 708 -3.80 11.78 17.16
N GLN A 709 -2.64 12.17 16.65
CA GLN A 709 -1.47 12.49 17.44
C GLN A 709 -0.83 13.80 16.96
N PRO A 710 -0.49 14.74 17.88
CA PRO A 710 0.33 15.89 17.54
C PRO A 710 1.74 15.48 17.10
N TRP A 711 2.35 16.27 16.22
CA TRP A 711 3.69 16.00 15.71
C TRP A 711 4.77 16.50 16.67
N TYR A 712 5.66 15.61 17.13
CA TYR A 712 6.79 15.92 18.00
C TYR A 712 8.11 15.44 17.39
N VAL A 713 9.13 16.31 17.42
CA VAL A 713 10.49 16.04 16.95
C VAL A 713 11.47 16.36 18.08
N ASN A 714 12.14 15.37 18.67
CA ASN A 714 13.03 15.55 19.84
C ASN A 714 12.44 16.45 20.94
N ASP A 715 11.21 16.17 21.37
CA ASP A 715 10.42 16.93 22.37
C ASP A 715 9.92 18.32 21.93
N TYR A 716 10.34 18.81 20.75
CA TYR A 716 9.75 20.00 20.13
C TYR A 716 8.42 19.67 19.44
N LYS A 717 7.35 20.37 19.83
CA LYS A 717 6.03 20.25 19.19
C LYS A 717 6.00 21.03 17.87
N ALA A 718 6.10 20.31 16.77
CA ALA A 718 6.00 20.90 15.43
C ALA A 718 4.54 21.19 15.05
N ALA A 719 4.34 21.96 13.97
CA ALA A 719 3.01 22.33 13.50
C ALA A 719 2.33 21.17 12.75
N GLY A 720 1.10 20.85 13.16
CA GLY A 720 0.29 19.79 12.55
C GLY A 720 0.10 18.58 13.46
N GLY A 721 -0.41 17.50 12.87
CA GLY A 721 -0.64 16.23 13.52
C GLY A 721 -0.78 15.12 12.47
N GLN A 722 -0.94 13.90 12.93
CA GLN A 722 -1.08 12.72 12.08
C GLN A 722 -2.04 11.73 12.72
N GLU A 723 -2.73 10.96 11.88
CA GLU A 723 -3.39 9.73 12.31
C GLU A 723 -2.31 8.63 12.39
N ILE A 724 -2.19 7.96 13.54
CA ILE A 724 -1.15 6.94 13.74
C ILE A 724 -1.71 5.52 13.79
N ALA A 725 -3.03 5.40 13.97
CA ALA A 725 -3.71 4.14 14.06
C ALA A 725 -5.16 4.26 13.58
N ASN A 726 -5.61 3.27 12.82
CA ASN A 726 -6.99 3.14 12.38
C ASN A 726 -7.35 1.65 12.33
N GLN A 727 -8.38 1.25 13.08
CA GLN A 727 -8.89 -0.10 13.14
C GLN A 727 -10.39 -0.09 12.83
N ALA A 728 -10.77 -0.81 11.78
CA ALA A 728 -12.16 -1.15 11.52
C ALA A 728 -12.69 -2.08 12.62
N ILE A 729 -13.88 -1.76 13.12
CA ILE A 729 -14.64 -2.58 14.08
C ILE A 729 -15.70 -3.33 13.29
N GLN A 730 -15.58 -4.65 13.23
CA GLN A 730 -16.55 -5.52 12.58
C GLN A 730 -17.85 -5.59 13.38
N GLY A 731 -18.99 -5.50 12.69
CA GLY A 731 -20.33 -5.67 13.25
C GLY A 731 -21.04 -6.88 12.64
N ARG A 732 -21.92 -7.51 13.41
CA ARG A 732 -22.82 -8.56 12.91
C ARG A 732 -24.22 -8.29 13.39
N LYS A 733 -25.20 -8.51 12.51
CA LYS A 733 -26.60 -8.23 12.83
C LYS A 733 -27.04 -9.08 14.02
N GLY A 734 -27.60 -8.42 15.04
CA GLY A 734 -28.05 -9.07 16.27
C GLY A 734 -26.97 -9.32 17.33
N ASP A 735 -25.68 -9.20 17.01
CA ASP A 735 -24.60 -9.30 18.00
C ASP A 735 -24.33 -7.93 18.64
N THR A 736 -24.98 -7.69 19.77
CA THR A 736 -24.85 -6.46 20.56
C THR A 736 -24.00 -6.62 21.82
N ALA A 737 -23.17 -7.67 21.90
CA ALA A 737 -22.35 -7.94 23.07
C ALA A 737 -21.19 -6.93 23.20
N TRP A 738 -20.78 -6.65 24.44
CA TRP A 738 -19.57 -5.86 24.71
C TRP A 738 -18.31 -6.58 24.24
N LYS A 739 -17.46 -5.87 23.52
CA LYS A 739 -16.20 -6.34 22.94
C LYS A 739 -15.07 -5.38 23.29
N THR A 740 -13.95 -5.92 23.75
CA THR A 740 -12.72 -5.15 23.95
C THR A 740 -11.91 -5.18 22.66
N ILE A 741 -11.72 -4.01 22.05
CA ILE A 741 -10.95 -3.80 20.83
C ILE A 741 -9.58 -3.23 21.18
N CYS A 742 -8.53 -3.62 20.46
CA CYS A 742 -7.15 -3.19 20.72
C CYS A 742 -6.46 -2.72 19.43
N VAL A 743 -6.07 -1.44 19.39
CA VAL A 743 -5.27 -0.88 18.28
C VAL A 743 -3.76 -1.16 18.44
N GLY A 744 -3.38 -2.04 19.35
CA GLY A 744 -2.00 -2.48 19.58
C GLY A 744 -1.18 -1.55 20.48
N LYS A 745 0.14 -1.74 20.46
CA LYS A 745 1.11 -0.95 21.21
C LYS A 745 1.37 0.37 20.49
N ARG A 746 1.15 1.48 21.18
CA ARG A 746 1.27 2.83 20.63
C ARG A 746 2.08 3.71 21.56
N ARG A 747 2.92 4.54 20.96
CA ARG A 747 3.56 5.64 21.65
C ARG A 747 2.63 6.84 21.54
N LEU A 748 2.18 7.36 22.67
CA LEU A 748 1.26 8.48 22.76
C LEU A 748 1.98 9.70 23.29
N TYR A 749 1.89 10.81 22.56
CA TYR A 749 2.33 12.12 23.04
C TYR A 749 1.22 12.83 23.83
N LYS A 750 1.60 13.87 24.58
CA LYS A 750 0.66 14.83 25.17
C LYS A 750 -0.34 15.30 24.11
N GLY A 751 -1.63 15.27 24.44
CA GLY A 751 -2.70 15.72 23.55
C GLY A 751 -3.05 14.74 22.43
N SER A 752 -2.52 13.51 22.45
CA SER A 752 -3.02 12.45 21.56
C SER A 752 -4.49 12.17 21.86
N ARG A 753 -5.31 12.00 20.82
CA ARG A 753 -6.74 11.77 20.88
C ARG A 753 -7.04 10.34 20.45
N ILE A 754 -7.47 9.50 21.36
CA ILE A 754 -8.04 8.18 21.06
C ILE A 754 -9.52 8.38 20.79
N TRP A 755 -10.00 7.90 19.64
CA TRP A 755 -11.37 8.13 19.19
C TRP A 755 -12.03 6.84 18.72
N VAL A 756 -13.36 6.82 18.82
CA VAL A 756 -14.27 5.86 18.20
C VAL A 756 -15.28 6.65 17.37
N MET A 757 -15.43 6.29 16.10
CA MET A 757 -16.23 7.03 15.12
C MET A 757 -17.08 6.08 14.26
N PRO A 758 -18.16 6.56 13.63
CA PRO A 758 -19.04 5.73 12.81
C PRO A 758 -18.36 5.05 11.63
N GLY A 759 -18.89 3.89 11.26
CA GLY A 759 -18.66 3.22 9.99
C GLY A 759 -19.24 3.99 8.81
N ILE A 760 -18.81 3.65 7.61
CA ILE A 760 -19.19 4.37 6.38
C ILE A 760 -19.74 3.46 5.28
N LEU A 761 -19.71 2.15 5.49
CA LEU A 761 -20.10 1.17 4.48
C LEU A 761 -21.60 0.91 4.52
N HIS A 762 -22.16 0.83 5.73
CA HIS A 762 -23.57 0.60 5.98
C HIS A 762 -24.06 1.46 7.16
N PRO A 763 -25.37 1.76 7.24
CA PRO A 763 -25.93 2.41 8.41
C PRO A 763 -25.66 1.60 9.67
N SER A 764 -25.34 2.26 10.77
CA SER A 764 -25.25 1.64 12.10
C SER A 764 -26.38 2.21 12.95
N ASP A 765 -27.13 1.34 13.62
CA ASP A 765 -28.21 1.81 14.50
C ASP A 765 -27.65 2.57 15.69
N TRP A 766 -26.50 2.12 16.22
CA TRP A 766 -25.74 2.82 17.26
C TRP A 766 -24.38 2.15 17.48
N CYS A 767 -23.46 2.93 18.05
CA CYS A 767 -22.23 2.42 18.65
C CYS A 767 -22.12 2.96 20.07
N ASP A 768 -21.89 2.05 21.03
CA ASP A 768 -21.65 2.39 22.42
C ASP A 768 -20.18 2.18 22.78
N VAL A 769 -19.65 3.07 23.61
CA VAL A 769 -18.31 2.99 24.20
C VAL A 769 -18.46 3.05 25.71
N ARG A 770 -18.07 1.98 26.39
CA ARG A 770 -18.08 1.89 27.86
C ARG A 770 -16.89 2.62 28.46
N GLU A 771 -15.72 2.41 27.88
CA GLU A 771 -14.45 2.93 28.39
C GLU A 771 -13.35 2.90 27.32
N VAL A 772 -12.36 3.77 27.50
CA VAL A 772 -11.01 3.64 26.91
C VAL A 772 -10.06 3.20 28.01
N ARG A 773 -9.20 2.21 27.72
CA ARG A 773 -8.21 1.68 28.66
C ARG A 773 -6.82 1.69 28.06
N LEU A 774 -5.85 2.16 28.84
CA LEU A 774 -4.43 2.08 28.52
C LEU A 774 -3.77 1.09 29.47
N VAL A 775 -3.01 0.16 28.93
CA VAL A 775 -2.32 -0.88 29.70
C VAL A 775 -0.83 -0.83 29.42
N ASP A 776 -0.03 -0.80 30.48
CA ASP A 776 1.42 -0.80 30.37
C ASP A 776 1.90 -2.03 29.57
N PRO A 777 2.79 -1.86 28.57
CA PRO A 777 3.37 -2.95 27.82
C PRO A 777 3.94 -4.09 28.67
N VAL A 778 4.46 -3.83 29.87
CA VAL A 778 4.97 -4.88 30.78
C VAL A 778 3.90 -5.93 31.10
N LEU A 779 2.65 -5.50 31.33
CA LEU A 779 1.54 -6.40 31.68
C LEU A 779 1.16 -7.33 30.53
N ILE A 780 1.27 -6.84 29.28
CA ILE A 780 0.95 -7.61 28.07
C ILE A 780 2.14 -8.45 27.61
N GLU A 781 3.35 -7.92 27.73
CA GLU A 781 4.52 -8.50 27.07
C GLU A 781 5.30 -9.48 27.94
N ASN A 782 5.41 -9.18 29.24
CA ASN A 782 6.27 -9.90 30.19
C ASN A 782 5.47 -10.53 31.36
N GLY A 783 4.26 -10.03 31.60
CA GLY A 783 3.48 -10.34 32.80
C GLY A 783 3.94 -9.53 34.01
N ALA A 784 3.18 -9.61 35.09
CA ALA A 784 3.51 -8.97 36.35
C ALA A 784 3.07 -9.85 37.52
N ALA A 785 4.07 -10.29 38.29
CA ALA A 785 3.87 -11.11 39.47
C ALA A 785 2.94 -10.43 40.49
N ALA A 786 2.39 -11.25 41.37
CA ALA A 786 1.63 -10.79 42.51
C ALA A 786 2.46 -9.81 43.36
N PRO A 787 1.82 -8.85 44.05
CA PRO A 787 2.44 -8.13 45.18
C PRO A 787 3.13 -9.12 46.14
N LYS A 788 4.09 -8.66 46.96
CA LYS A 788 4.89 -9.49 47.89
C LYS A 788 4.09 -10.34 48.91
N ASP A 789 2.76 -10.28 48.88
CA ASP A 789 1.86 -11.15 49.64
C ASP A 789 1.72 -12.50 48.93
N ALA A 790 2.08 -13.59 49.62
CA ALA A 790 2.04 -14.96 49.11
C ALA A 790 0.62 -15.45 48.74
N LYS A 791 -0.44 -14.69 49.05
CA LYS A 791 -1.83 -15.00 48.69
C LYS A 791 -2.41 -14.16 47.56
N ALA A 792 -1.68 -13.16 47.06
CA ALA A 792 -2.22 -12.27 46.03
C ALA A 792 -2.15 -12.91 44.64
N LYS A 793 -3.20 -12.70 43.83
CA LYS A 793 -3.24 -13.11 42.43
C LYS A 793 -2.24 -12.28 41.61
N ALA A 794 -1.65 -12.88 40.57
CA ALA A 794 -0.79 -12.15 39.64
C ALA A 794 -1.60 -11.08 38.89
N ARG A 795 -1.01 -9.90 38.67
CA ARG A 795 -1.65 -8.79 37.94
C ARG A 795 -1.83 -9.13 36.46
N ALA A 796 -0.87 -9.86 35.92
CA ALA A 796 -0.90 -10.39 34.56
C ALA A 796 -0.01 -11.62 34.44
N VAL A 797 -0.45 -12.60 33.66
CA VAL A 797 0.31 -13.81 33.30
C VAL A 797 0.43 -13.89 31.78
N VAL A 798 1.65 -14.12 31.28
CA VAL A 798 1.91 -14.31 29.85
C VAL A 798 2.30 -15.76 29.61
N VAL A 799 1.45 -16.46 28.87
CA VAL A 799 1.68 -17.84 28.44
C VAL A 799 2.43 -17.80 27.10
N ALA A 800 3.69 -18.21 27.13
CA ALA A 800 4.53 -18.28 25.94
C ALA A 800 4.17 -19.48 25.05
N CYS A 801 4.49 -19.36 23.76
CA CYS A 801 4.11 -20.35 22.75
C CYS A 801 4.74 -21.75 22.94
N ASP A 802 5.81 -21.88 23.73
CA ASP A 802 6.40 -23.18 24.05
C ASP A 802 5.48 -24.07 24.92
N LYS A 803 4.46 -23.47 25.54
CA LYS A 803 3.44 -24.16 26.35
C LYS A 803 2.24 -24.65 25.54
N PHE A 804 2.14 -24.30 24.26
CA PHE A 804 1.01 -24.71 23.42
C PHE A 804 1.14 -26.16 22.98
N ALA A 805 0.00 -26.77 22.64
CA ALA A 805 -0.07 -28.13 22.10
C ALA A 805 0.77 -28.23 20.80
N LYS A 806 1.56 -29.30 20.71
CA LYS A 806 2.49 -29.55 19.58
C LYS A 806 1.91 -30.60 18.64
N ASP A 807 0.72 -30.32 18.13
CA ASP A 807 0.09 -31.16 17.11
C ASP A 807 0.96 -31.21 15.83
N ARG A 808 0.72 -32.20 14.96
CA ARG A 808 1.58 -32.49 13.80
C ARG A 808 1.82 -31.27 12.88
N ASN A 809 0.83 -30.39 12.79
CA ASN A 809 0.86 -29.18 11.96
C ASN A 809 1.17 -27.88 12.73
N VAL A 810 1.62 -27.98 13.98
CA VAL A 810 2.05 -26.84 14.80
C VAL A 810 3.57 -26.87 14.98
N ARG A 811 4.25 -25.77 14.62
CA ARG A 811 5.71 -25.60 14.81
C ARG A 811 6.01 -24.33 15.58
N ILE A 812 7.02 -24.36 16.44
CA ILE A 812 7.54 -23.15 17.09
C ILE A 812 8.61 -22.53 16.18
N GLU A 813 8.38 -21.31 15.75
CA GLU A 813 9.28 -20.50 14.94
C GLU A 813 9.85 -19.32 15.73
N THR A 814 10.90 -18.71 15.20
CA THR A 814 11.55 -17.52 15.77
C THR A 814 11.48 -16.40 14.73
N ASP A 815 11.06 -15.22 15.15
CA ASP A 815 11.09 -14.02 14.33
C ASP A 815 12.53 -13.63 13.97
N ASN A 816 12.78 -13.30 12.71
CA ASN A 816 14.15 -13.12 12.19
C ASN A 816 14.82 -11.80 12.61
N ILE A 817 14.07 -10.83 13.16
CA ILE A 817 14.57 -9.48 13.47
C ILE A 817 14.50 -9.19 14.97
N ASP A 818 13.33 -9.43 15.58
CA ASP A 818 13.09 -9.19 17.01
C ASP A 818 13.29 -10.45 17.86
N ASN A 819 13.54 -11.62 17.26
CA ASN A 819 13.90 -12.88 17.92
C ASN A 819 12.88 -13.43 18.93
N PHE A 820 11.64 -12.97 18.91
CA PHE A 820 10.59 -13.58 19.71
C PHE A 820 10.12 -14.91 19.08
N LYS A 821 9.64 -15.82 19.91
CA LYS A 821 9.09 -17.10 19.46
C LYS A 821 7.59 -17.02 19.26
N TYR A 822 7.07 -17.78 18.30
CA TYR A 822 5.63 -17.95 18.07
C TYR A 822 5.32 -19.37 17.62
N ALA A 823 4.09 -19.83 17.85
CA ALA A 823 3.59 -21.05 17.27
C ALA A 823 2.95 -20.74 15.92
N ARG A 824 3.33 -21.48 14.88
CA ARG A 824 2.71 -21.46 13.56
C ARG A 824 1.91 -22.73 13.34
N LEU A 825 0.66 -22.56 12.94
CA LEU A 825 -0.20 -23.58 12.37
C LEU A 825 -0.22 -23.42 10.84
N ALA A 826 0.22 -24.45 10.12
CA ALA A 826 0.20 -24.50 8.67
C ALA A 826 0.19 -25.96 8.18
N GLY A 827 -0.08 -26.18 6.89
CA GLY A 827 -0.13 -27.51 6.27
C GLY A 827 1.24 -28.16 6.06
N PHE A 828 1.99 -28.41 7.15
CA PHE A 828 3.33 -29.01 7.09
C PHE A 828 3.32 -30.52 6.81
N ASP A 829 2.33 -31.24 7.35
CA ASP A 829 2.04 -32.66 7.07
C ASP A 829 0.67 -32.73 6.40
N THR A 830 0.67 -33.00 5.08
CA THR A 830 -0.54 -33.10 4.27
C THR A 830 -1.43 -34.30 4.61
N ASN A 831 -0.92 -35.25 5.42
CA ASN A 831 -1.70 -36.39 5.91
C ASN A 831 -2.34 -36.13 7.29
N ALA A 832 -2.07 -34.97 7.88
CA ALA A 832 -2.66 -34.55 9.14
C ALA A 832 -3.58 -33.34 8.91
N PRO A 833 -4.75 -33.27 9.55
CA PRO A 833 -5.59 -32.08 9.51
C PRO A 833 -4.90 -30.87 10.16
N VAL A 834 -5.20 -29.68 9.65
CA VAL A 834 -4.78 -28.40 10.23
C VAL A 834 -5.89 -27.95 11.18
N HIS A 835 -5.85 -28.45 12.42
CA HIS A 835 -6.95 -28.23 13.38
C HIS A 835 -6.84 -26.90 14.11
N SER A 836 -5.86 -26.74 15.00
CA SER A 836 -5.79 -25.57 15.87
C SER A 836 -4.44 -25.41 16.55
N ILE A 837 -4.20 -24.22 17.09
CA ILE A 837 -3.24 -24.00 18.17
C ILE A 837 -4.06 -23.96 19.46
N SER A 838 -3.67 -24.72 20.47
CA SER A 838 -4.38 -24.74 21.74
C SER A 838 -3.46 -24.75 22.96
N TRP A 839 -4.01 -24.31 24.09
CA TRP A 839 -3.37 -24.34 25.40
C TRP A 839 -4.38 -24.75 26.46
N SER A 840 -4.03 -25.76 27.26
CA SER A 840 -4.85 -26.23 28.39
C SER A 840 -4.52 -25.47 29.66
N VAL A 841 -5.55 -25.01 30.37
CA VAL A 841 -5.43 -24.24 31.60
C VAL A 841 -4.95 -25.13 32.75
N PRO A 842 -3.81 -24.83 33.39
CA PRO A 842 -3.34 -25.53 34.57
C PRO A 842 -4.05 -25.04 35.83
N ALA A 843 -4.00 -25.84 36.90
CA ALA A 843 -4.74 -25.58 38.13
C ALA A 843 -4.36 -24.27 38.84
N ASP A 844 -3.11 -23.83 38.74
CA ASP A 844 -2.61 -22.58 39.33
C ASP A 844 -3.06 -21.32 38.61
N LEU A 845 -3.63 -21.45 37.40
CA LEU A 845 -4.17 -20.35 36.60
C LEU A 845 -5.69 -20.39 36.46
N ALA A 846 -6.37 -21.31 37.14
CA ALA A 846 -7.82 -21.32 37.23
C ALA A 846 -8.35 -20.05 37.94
N GLY A 847 -9.48 -19.52 37.48
CA GLY A 847 -10.12 -18.32 37.98
C GLY A 847 -10.52 -17.33 36.89
N GLU A 848 -11.03 -16.17 37.30
CA GLU A 848 -11.50 -15.14 36.38
C GLU A 848 -10.34 -14.35 35.76
N TRP A 849 -10.27 -14.26 34.44
CA TRP A 849 -9.26 -13.50 33.72
C TRP A 849 -9.87 -12.72 32.56
N GLU A 850 -9.30 -11.57 32.22
CA GLU A 850 -9.47 -10.99 30.89
C GLU A 850 -8.43 -11.58 29.95
N LEU A 851 -8.90 -12.26 28.90
CA LEU A 851 -8.08 -13.11 28.04
C LEU A 851 -7.77 -12.39 26.72
N LEU A 852 -6.48 -12.24 26.40
CA LEU A 852 -5.99 -11.63 25.16
C LEU A 852 -5.06 -12.59 24.40
N LEU A 853 -5.13 -12.58 23.08
CA LEU A 853 -4.26 -13.36 22.20
C LEU A 853 -3.45 -12.40 21.32
N ASP A 854 -2.13 -12.62 21.23
CA ASP A 854 -1.21 -11.92 20.31
C ASP A 854 -0.95 -12.82 19.12
N LEU A 855 -1.61 -12.53 18.00
CA LEU A 855 -1.75 -13.44 16.87
C LEU A 855 -1.66 -12.72 15.52
N ARG A 856 -1.54 -13.51 14.45
CA ARG A 856 -1.75 -13.06 13.07
C ARG A 856 -2.27 -14.21 12.20
N SER A 857 -2.91 -13.89 11.09
CA SER A 857 -3.33 -14.88 10.10
C SER A 857 -2.89 -14.45 8.70
N GLY A 858 -2.16 -15.32 8.02
CA GLY A 858 -1.79 -15.16 6.63
C GLY A 858 -2.94 -15.60 5.74
N ALA A 859 -3.98 -14.77 5.65
CA ALA A 859 -5.18 -15.09 4.89
C ALA A 859 -4.87 -15.37 3.40
N SER A 860 -5.74 -16.16 2.78
CA SER A 860 -5.65 -16.55 1.37
C SER A 860 -6.32 -15.56 0.44
N ILE A 861 -7.21 -14.72 0.97
CA ILE A 861 -7.90 -13.63 0.28
C ILE A 861 -7.66 -12.29 0.99
N PRO A 862 -7.82 -11.16 0.30
CA PRO A 862 -7.80 -9.84 0.92
C PRO A 862 -9.01 -9.64 1.85
N LEU A 863 -8.82 -8.90 2.95
CA LEU A 863 -9.86 -8.48 3.91
C LEU A 863 -10.74 -9.63 4.45
N ASP A 864 -10.15 -10.79 4.69
CA ASP A 864 -10.84 -11.94 5.25
C ASP A 864 -11.33 -11.64 6.68
N GLN A 865 -12.65 -11.54 6.81
CA GLN A 865 -13.36 -11.23 8.04
C GLN A 865 -13.34 -12.38 9.06
N GLU A 866 -13.00 -13.59 8.62
CA GLU A 866 -13.05 -14.83 9.40
C GLU A 866 -11.81 -15.71 9.16
N ALA A 867 -10.66 -15.09 8.91
CA ALA A 867 -9.41 -15.79 8.62
C ALA A 867 -9.02 -16.81 9.71
N ALA A 868 -9.43 -16.58 10.95
CA ALA A 868 -9.34 -17.52 12.06
C ALA A 868 -10.45 -17.26 13.08
N VAL A 869 -10.62 -18.17 14.04
CA VAL A 869 -11.56 -18.06 15.16
C VAL A 869 -10.85 -18.44 16.45
N ALA A 870 -11.01 -17.63 17.49
CA ALA A 870 -10.48 -17.89 18.81
C ALA A 870 -11.61 -18.05 19.84
N TYR A 871 -11.51 -19.03 20.73
CA TYR A 871 -12.54 -19.31 21.73
C TYR A 871 -11.98 -20.10 22.92
N VAL A 872 -12.82 -20.26 23.94
CA VAL A 872 -12.56 -21.13 25.10
C VAL A 872 -13.54 -22.31 25.08
N THR A 873 -13.08 -23.49 25.46
CA THR A 873 -13.93 -24.69 25.52
C THR A 873 -13.51 -25.60 26.68
N ASP A 874 -14.48 -26.27 27.28
CA ASP A 874 -14.31 -27.39 28.20
C ASP A 874 -14.47 -28.76 27.50
N ASP A 875 -14.52 -28.75 26.16
CA ASP A 875 -14.81 -29.90 25.30
C ASP A 875 -16.24 -30.47 25.44
N ALA A 876 -17.15 -29.74 26.10
CA ALA A 876 -18.57 -30.07 26.08
C ALA A 876 -19.16 -29.85 24.69
N THR A 877 -20.22 -30.61 24.39
CA THR A 877 -21.00 -30.45 23.16
C THR A 877 -22.39 -29.97 23.51
N CYS A 878 -22.92 -29.06 22.69
CA CYS A 878 -24.29 -28.58 22.79
C CYS A 878 -25.24 -29.78 22.71
N THR A 879 -26.11 -29.93 23.70
CA THR A 879 -27.05 -31.03 23.80
C THR A 879 -28.13 -31.02 22.71
N GLU A 880 -28.35 -29.87 22.06
CA GLU A 880 -29.37 -29.70 21.01
C GLU A 880 -28.82 -29.97 19.60
N CYS A 881 -27.65 -29.42 19.26
CA CYS A 881 -27.08 -29.51 17.91
C CYS A 881 -25.82 -30.38 17.80
N GLY A 882 -25.28 -30.87 18.92
CA GLY A 882 -24.06 -31.69 18.97
C GLY A 882 -22.76 -30.95 18.65
N ALA A 883 -22.82 -29.64 18.39
CA ALA A 883 -21.62 -28.83 18.12
C ALA A 883 -20.79 -28.62 19.40
N LEU A 884 -19.47 -28.53 19.25
CA LEU A 884 -18.56 -28.16 20.34
C LEU A 884 -19.00 -26.81 20.94
N GLN A 885 -19.09 -26.74 22.27
CA GLN A 885 -19.35 -25.49 22.97
C GLN A 885 -18.13 -24.58 22.85
N ARG A 886 -18.36 -23.38 22.31
CA ARG A 886 -17.32 -22.36 22.06
C ARG A 886 -17.67 -21.10 22.82
N ASP A 887 -17.19 -21.00 24.04
CA ASP A 887 -17.40 -19.84 24.89
C ASP A 887 -16.49 -18.68 24.45
N ASN A 888 -16.99 -17.45 24.59
CA ASN A 888 -16.24 -16.22 24.28
C ASN A 888 -15.64 -16.19 22.87
N LEU A 889 -16.32 -16.81 21.90
CA LEU A 889 -15.88 -16.87 20.52
C LEU A 889 -15.63 -15.47 19.92
N ARG A 890 -14.49 -15.33 19.25
CA ARG A 890 -14.10 -14.15 18.49
C ARG A 890 -13.58 -14.55 17.12
N HIS A 891 -14.12 -13.89 16.09
CA HIS A 891 -13.55 -13.94 14.75
C HIS A 891 -12.28 -13.11 14.71
N VAL A 892 -11.29 -13.63 13.99
CA VAL A 892 -9.99 -13.01 13.77
C VAL A 892 -9.92 -12.61 12.31
N THR A 893 -9.72 -11.33 12.05
CA THR A 893 -9.54 -10.83 10.69
C THR A 893 -8.11 -11.08 10.21
N GLY A 894 -7.96 -11.29 8.91
CA GLY A 894 -6.69 -11.46 8.23
C GLY A 894 -6.77 -10.86 6.84
N SER A 895 -5.63 -10.64 6.19
CA SER A 895 -5.66 -10.24 4.79
C SER A 895 -4.41 -10.73 4.07
N ARG A 896 -4.58 -11.20 2.83
CA ARG A 896 -3.45 -11.44 1.94
C ARG A 896 -2.69 -10.13 1.74
N GLY A 897 -1.39 -10.12 2.06
CA GLY A 897 -0.54 -8.91 1.99
C GLY A 897 -0.49 -8.04 3.25
N ASP A 898 -1.34 -8.32 4.24
CA ASP A 898 -1.26 -7.76 5.59
C ASP A 898 -1.18 -8.87 6.63
N GLU A 899 0.05 -9.33 6.85
CA GLU A 899 0.40 -10.40 7.78
C GLU A 899 0.87 -9.84 9.14
N SER A 900 0.33 -8.69 9.51
CA SER A 900 0.75 -7.97 10.70
C SER A 900 0.21 -8.59 12.00
N TRP A 901 0.98 -8.47 13.09
CA TRP A 901 0.54 -8.90 14.43
C TRP A 901 -0.57 -8.01 15.00
N GLN A 902 -1.51 -8.62 15.72
CA GLN A 902 -2.63 -7.94 16.38
C GLN A 902 -3.00 -8.60 17.71
N ILE A 903 -3.65 -7.83 18.59
CA ILE A 903 -4.20 -8.32 19.84
C ILE A 903 -5.71 -8.53 19.69
N VAL A 904 -6.18 -9.75 19.96
CA VAL A 904 -7.61 -10.11 19.97
C VAL A 904 -8.02 -10.43 21.41
N GLY A 905 -9.01 -9.71 21.93
CA GLY A 905 -9.55 -9.93 23.27
C GLY A 905 -10.78 -10.85 23.27
N LEU A 906 -10.71 -11.97 23.99
CA LEU A 906 -11.87 -12.85 24.22
C LEU A 906 -12.78 -12.32 25.34
N GLY A 907 -12.36 -11.28 26.05
CA GLY A 907 -13.10 -10.67 27.16
C GLY A 907 -12.84 -11.38 28.48
N ARG A 908 -13.75 -11.19 29.44
CA ARG A 908 -13.67 -11.86 30.75
C ARG A 908 -14.15 -13.31 30.63
N VAL A 909 -13.37 -14.22 31.19
CA VAL A 909 -13.62 -15.66 31.20
C VAL A 909 -13.28 -16.21 32.59
N ASN A 910 -14.13 -17.06 33.14
CA ASN A 910 -13.79 -17.88 34.30
C ASN A 910 -13.16 -19.18 33.80
N LEU A 911 -11.83 -19.30 33.91
CA LEU A 911 -11.10 -20.45 33.44
C LEU A 911 -11.07 -21.55 34.51
N GLU A 912 -11.41 -22.78 34.13
CA GLU A 912 -11.28 -23.96 34.97
C GLU A 912 -10.11 -24.85 34.54
N THR A 913 -9.62 -25.70 35.44
CA THR A 913 -8.52 -26.62 35.13
C THR A 913 -8.94 -27.56 34.00
N GLY A 914 -8.11 -27.66 32.96
CA GLY A 914 -8.37 -28.52 31.82
C GLY A 914 -9.15 -27.87 30.68
N MET A 915 -9.80 -26.72 30.90
CA MET A 915 -10.34 -25.92 29.79
C MET A 915 -9.24 -25.56 28.80
N ARG A 916 -9.61 -25.36 27.53
CA ARG A 916 -8.68 -25.04 26.45
C ARG A 916 -8.97 -23.66 25.88
N VAL A 917 -7.93 -22.87 25.70
CA VAL A 917 -7.94 -21.69 24.84
C VAL A 917 -7.49 -22.14 23.46
N VAL A 918 -8.32 -21.91 22.44
CA VAL A 918 -8.15 -22.46 21.10
C VAL A 918 -8.13 -21.34 20.06
N LEU A 919 -7.22 -21.45 19.09
CA LEU A 919 -7.17 -20.66 17.87
C LEU A 919 -7.22 -21.61 16.67
N GLU A 920 -8.29 -21.53 15.88
CA GLU A 920 -8.55 -22.37 14.72
C GLU A 920 -8.53 -21.53 13.44
N PRO A 921 -8.07 -22.08 12.30
CA PRO A 921 -8.29 -21.43 11.01
C PRO A 921 -9.81 -21.36 10.73
N GLY A 922 -10.25 -20.36 9.97
CA GLY A 922 -11.66 -20.25 9.57
C GLY A 922 -12.13 -21.50 8.82
N ALA A 923 -13.21 -22.12 9.31
CA ALA A 923 -13.73 -23.39 8.78
C ALA A 923 -14.64 -23.22 7.55
N ASP A 924 -15.23 -22.03 7.37
CA ASP A 924 -16.31 -21.76 6.42
C ASP A 924 -15.93 -20.79 5.29
N THR A 925 -14.65 -20.40 5.19
CA THR A 925 -14.17 -19.57 4.08
C THR A 925 -13.76 -20.48 2.92
N ASN A 926 -14.02 -20.06 1.68
CA ASN A 926 -13.65 -20.82 0.46
C ASN A 926 -12.12 -21.04 0.30
N SER A 927 -11.29 -20.70 1.29
CA SER A 927 -9.83 -20.82 1.27
C SER A 927 -9.26 -20.84 2.69
N LEU A 928 -8.79 -22.00 3.15
CA LEU A 928 -7.98 -22.10 4.37
C LEU A 928 -6.84 -21.06 4.34
N PRO A 929 -6.54 -20.37 5.46
CA PRO A 929 -5.41 -19.45 5.51
C PRO A 929 -4.10 -20.18 5.24
N ARG A 930 -3.10 -19.48 4.67
CA ARG A 930 -1.77 -20.04 4.41
C ARG A 930 -1.07 -20.43 5.71
N PHE A 931 -1.29 -19.66 6.76
CA PHE A 931 -0.84 -19.95 8.12
C PHE A 931 -1.68 -19.18 9.14
N THR A 932 -1.67 -19.65 10.38
CA THR A 932 -2.17 -18.93 11.56
C THR A 932 -1.11 -18.99 12.64
N ASP A 933 -0.67 -17.83 13.14
CA ASP A 933 0.39 -17.74 14.14
C ASP A 933 -0.14 -17.20 15.47
N LEU A 934 0.30 -17.80 16.58
CA LEU A 934 0.02 -17.34 17.94
C LEU A 934 1.34 -17.15 18.69
N ARG A 935 1.63 -15.91 19.10
CA ARG A 935 2.85 -15.55 19.83
C ARG A 935 2.72 -15.84 21.32
N ARG A 936 1.59 -15.45 21.92
CA ARG A 936 1.33 -15.59 23.37
C ARG A 936 -0.16 -15.47 23.68
N ILE A 937 -0.54 -16.01 24.82
CA ILE A 937 -1.83 -15.76 25.49
C ILE A 937 -1.54 -14.91 26.73
N VAL A 938 -2.33 -13.87 26.96
CA VAL A 938 -2.20 -12.97 28.12
C VAL A 938 -3.45 -13.11 28.99
N LEU A 939 -3.24 -13.42 30.26
CA LEU A 939 -4.26 -13.42 31.30
C LEU A 939 -4.08 -12.14 32.11
N LEU A 940 -5.00 -11.18 31.96
CA LEU A 940 -5.02 -9.95 32.74
C LEU A 940 -6.00 -10.07 33.89
N ASP A 941 -5.58 -9.68 35.09
CA ASP A 941 -6.47 -9.67 36.25
C ASP A 941 -7.55 -8.58 36.09
N PRO A 942 -8.84 -8.93 35.95
CA PRO A 942 -9.89 -7.94 35.67
C PRO A 942 -10.08 -6.94 36.81
N ASP A 943 -9.77 -7.30 38.06
CA ASP A 943 -9.85 -6.41 39.21
C ASP A 943 -8.75 -5.35 39.20
N TYR A 944 -7.55 -5.74 38.77
CA TYR A 944 -6.43 -4.83 38.58
C TYR A 944 -6.64 -3.94 37.35
N ALA A 945 -6.94 -4.55 36.20
CA ALA A 945 -7.07 -3.87 34.91
C ALA A 945 -8.36 -3.04 34.77
N GLY A 946 -9.39 -3.31 35.59
CA GLY A 946 -10.66 -2.59 35.59
C GLY A 946 -10.61 -1.22 36.27
N LYS A 947 -9.46 -0.78 36.79
CA LYS A 947 -9.29 0.50 37.50
C LYS A 947 -7.98 1.17 37.09
N THR A 948 -7.89 2.49 37.25
CA THR A 948 -6.61 3.20 37.12
C THR A 948 -5.67 2.76 38.24
N GLN A 949 -4.47 2.30 37.87
CA GLN A 949 -3.46 1.75 38.79
C GLN A 949 -2.18 2.60 38.74
N PRO A 950 -1.50 2.81 39.88
CA PRO A 950 -0.21 3.49 39.89
C PRO A 950 0.83 2.74 39.07
N ALA A 951 1.89 3.44 38.66
CA ALA A 951 3.00 2.87 37.91
C ALA A 951 3.57 1.60 38.57
N LEU A 952 3.99 0.64 37.74
CA LEU A 952 4.70 -0.53 38.24
C LEU A 952 6.04 -0.09 38.85
N PRO A 953 6.53 -0.79 39.89
CA PRO A 953 7.89 -0.57 40.37
C PRO A 953 8.87 -0.68 39.21
N ALA A 954 9.87 0.19 39.17
CA ALA A 954 10.92 0.09 38.17
C ALA A 954 11.53 -1.33 38.24
N PRO A 955 11.72 -2.00 37.09
CA PRO A 955 12.43 -3.28 37.09
C PRO A 955 13.80 -3.07 37.75
N PRO A 956 14.29 -4.03 38.55
CA PRO A 956 15.61 -3.92 39.15
C PRO A 956 16.64 -3.68 38.04
N ALA A 957 17.52 -2.70 38.24
CA ALA A 957 18.55 -2.35 37.26
C ALA A 957 19.28 -3.64 36.83
N ALA A 958 19.25 -3.93 35.52
CA ALA A 958 19.95 -5.08 34.96
C ALA A 958 21.43 -4.94 35.33
N LYS A 959 21.96 -5.91 36.09
CA LYS A 959 23.36 -5.94 36.50
C LYS A 959 24.29 -6.25 35.33
#